data_AF-A0A961PAC0-F1
#
_entry.id   AF-A0A961PAC0-F1
#
_cell.length_a   1.000
_cell.length_b   1.000
_cell.length_c   1.000
_cell.angle_alpha   90.00
_cell.angle_beta   90.00
_cell.angle_gamma   90.00
#
_symmetry.space_group_name_H-M   'P 1'
#
loop_
_entity.id
_entity.type
_entity.pdbx_description
1 polymer ?
#
loop_
_entity_poly.entity_id
_entity_poly.type
_entity_poly.pdbx_seq_one_letter_code
_entity_poly.pdbx_strand_id
1 'polypeptide(L)'
;MSHFSSVLVGHESLVIQCGELLRGGGHAIAAVVTRNPDVAAWARGAGLEVIAPGKGLADRLAGRDFDWLLSVANLDILPDAVLALPRRGAVNFHDGPLPAYAGLNAPVWAAIAGEKRHGISWHLIEGGVDEGDVLASAGFEITDEDTAFSLNTKCYGAAIDSFPALMAELAKPEPARQKQDLSKRSYFARDARPEAGAVLDYAAPAADLARVIRALDHGDYWNPLALPKFEAGGRLWLARAAHVSQSRSGAAPGAVLAADASQLSIATGDGDLVITRITGLDGHPVQPGDITRVGAILQSPPATRRATLDAALAPVAKADPAWRKALEAITPVDLPLVARATGPARALARPITVPAGITPDQVRAGFALMMARLGGEGVADLAVAMPALASPLAAHLSDWVPVRLTQSDSFKAMVTALTEAMETARARGPFAADLIARLPGTDPALPQLALSDNAEAGLVGPSALTLAVTADGTTLYGDGARIEASALDLMAARLGHLLAHLGESDDPAALPLLPEAERKTLLADWNATEVAYDDGECVHQAFEHQVARTPAAEALAFEGESLTYAELNAAANRLAHQLIGLGVKPGVIVGLHLPRSAELVIAALAILKAGGAYLPMDPAYPAERTALYLEDSEAGVVVTNAALAAALPESEAKILDIATKRDDQPDTNPESGVTGADLAYMIYTSGSTGRPKGVMVEHRNVANFFVGMDDRIDHAAGG
;
A
#
# COMPACT_ATOMS: atom_id res chain seq x y z
N MET A 1 10.15 23.80 47.25
CA MET A 1 11.26 23.53 46.32
C MET A 1 11.45 24.79 45.49
N SER A 2 12.67 25.14 45.10
CA SER A 2 12.89 26.24 44.14
C SER A 2 12.33 25.82 42.78
N HIS A 3 11.44 26.63 42.24
CA HIS A 3 10.89 26.44 40.90
C HIS A 3 11.86 27.01 39.87
N PHE A 4 11.90 26.41 38.68
CA PHE A 4 12.67 26.90 37.54
C PHE A 4 11.81 26.84 36.28
N SER A 5 12.27 27.55 35.26
CA SER A 5 11.64 27.63 33.94
C SER A 5 12.51 26.93 32.89
N SER A 6 11.89 26.29 31.89
CA SER A 6 12.65 25.55 30.88
C SER A 6 12.05 25.62 29.48
N VAL A 7 12.88 25.36 28.47
CA VAL A 7 12.46 25.04 27.10
C VAL A 7 12.77 23.57 26.84
N LEU A 8 11.78 22.81 26.38
CA LEU A 8 11.98 21.41 25.98
C LEU A 8 12.30 21.34 24.49
N VAL A 9 13.32 20.57 24.12
CA VAL A 9 13.67 20.30 22.72
C VAL A 9 13.72 18.79 22.52
N GLY A 10 12.91 18.25 21.61
CA GLY A 10 12.91 16.81 21.33
C GLY A 10 11.79 16.36 20.41
N HIS A 11 11.93 15.16 19.86
CA HIS A 11 11.08 14.67 18.77
C HIS A 11 10.45 13.30 19.05
N GLU A 12 10.63 12.80 20.26
CA GLU A 12 10.16 11.49 20.70
C GLU A 12 9.23 11.60 21.91
N SER A 13 8.48 10.54 22.21
CA SER A 13 7.48 10.52 23.29
C SER A 13 8.05 10.78 24.68
N LEU A 14 9.36 10.60 24.89
CA LEU A 14 10.03 10.88 26.17
C LEU A 14 9.86 12.35 26.58
N VAL A 15 9.79 13.27 25.61
CA VAL A 15 9.56 14.70 25.85
C VAL A 15 8.24 14.93 26.59
N ILE A 16 7.20 14.17 26.24
CA ILE A 16 5.87 14.26 26.86
C ILE A 16 5.97 13.85 28.33
N GLN A 17 6.63 12.74 28.63
CA GLN A 17 6.78 12.23 29.99
C GLN A 17 7.60 13.19 30.87
N CYS A 18 8.74 13.68 30.36
CA CYS A 18 9.54 14.70 31.05
C CYS A 18 8.75 16.00 31.27
N GLY A 19 7.95 16.41 30.28
CA GLY A 19 7.10 17.60 30.36
C GLY A 19 6.00 17.48 31.41
N GLU A 20 5.32 16.34 31.51
CA GLU A 20 4.32 16.09 32.55
C GLU A 20 4.95 16.03 33.94
N LEU A 21 6.14 15.43 34.09
CA LEU A 21 6.88 15.43 35.36
C LEU A 21 7.27 16.86 35.80
N LEU A 22 7.76 17.70 34.88
CA LEU A 22 8.06 19.11 35.17
C LEU A 22 6.82 19.87 35.65
N ARG A 23 5.70 19.73 34.93
CA ARG A 23 4.43 20.41 35.28
C ARG A 23 3.88 19.90 36.61
N GLY A 24 3.89 18.59 36.82
CA GLY A 24 3.48 17.96 38.09
C GLY A 24 4.35 18.39 39.28
N GLY A 25 5.64 18.65 39.05
CA GLY A 25 6.56 19.24 40.03
C GLY A 25 6.41 20.76 40.23
N GLY A 26 5.52 21.42 39.49
CA GLY A 26 5.30 22.87 39.55
C GLY A 26 6.38 23.69 38.85
N HIS A 27 7.17 23.11 37.95
CA HIS A 27 8.15 23.84 37.14
C HIS A 27 7.48 24.43 35.89
N ALA A 28 7.99 25.56 35.40
CA ALA A 28 7.45 26.22 34.22
C ALA A 28 8.10 25.70 32.94
N ILE A 29 7.30 25.49 31.90
CA ILE A 29 7.77 25.20 30.54
C ILE A 29 7.40 26.40 29.67
N ALA A 30 8.39 27.12 29.15
CA ALA A 30 8.20 28.31 28.34
C ALA A 30 7.77 27.97 26.90
N ALA A 31 8.37 26.92 26.32
CA ALA A 31 8.03 26.43 24.99
C ALA A 31 8.51 25.00 24.78
N VAL A 32 7.93 24.34 23.78
CA VAL A 32 8.33 23.00 23.30
C VAL A 32 8.75 23.10 21.83
N VAL A 33 10.00 22.72 21.54
CA VAL A 33 10.56 22.68 20.19
C VAL A 33 10.44 21.27 19.64
N THR A 34 9.58 21.06 18.64
CA THR A 34 9.38 19.72 18.08
C THR A 34 8.91 19.72 16.63
N ARG A 35 9.31 18.69 15.87
CA ARG A 35 8.73 18.32 14.56
C ARG A 35 7.71 17.18 14.66
N ASN A 36 7.58 16.56 15.84
CA ASN A 36 6.70 15.42 16.04
C ASN A 36 5.26 15.91 16.29
N PRO A 37 4.27 15.43 15.51
CA PRO A 37 2.88 15.88 15.64
C PRO A 37 2.25 15.53 16.99
N ASP A 38 2.59 14.39 17.59
CA ASP A 38 2.03 13.95 18.87
C ASP A 38 2.58 14.76 20.03
N VAL A 39 3.89 15.05 20.03
CA VAL A 39 4.51 15.95 21.00
C VAL A 39 3.93 17.37 20.86
N ALA A 40 3.71 17.84 19.63
CA ALA A 40 3.08 19.13 19.38
C ALA A 40 1.61 19.18 19.85
N ALA A 41 0.85 18.10 19.65
CA ALA A 41 -0.53 17.99 20.10
C ALA A 41 -0.62 18.01 21.62
N TRP A 42 0.23 17.24 22.30
CA TRP A 42 0.36 17.26 23.75
C TRP A 42 0.68 18.66 24.28
N ALA A 43 1.71 19.31 23.73
CA ALA A 43 2.14 20.64 24.17
C ALA A 43 1.02 21.69 24.02
N ARG A 44 0.30 21.70 22.89
CA ARG A 44 -0.86 22.59 22.71
C ARG A 44 -1.99 22.28 23.68
N GLY A 45 -2.30 21.00 23.91
CA GLY A 45 -3.29 20.58 24.90
C GLY A 45 -2.92 20.99 26.33
N ALA A 46 -1.62 21.06 26.62
CA ALA A 46 -1.06 21.55 27.87
C ALA A 46 -1.04 23.09 27.99
N GLY A 47 -1.45 23.82 26.95
CA GLY A 47 -1.39 25.29 26.89
C GLY A 47 0.02 25.85 26.65
N LEU A 48 0.94 25.03 26.15
CA LEU A 48 2.33 25.40 25.88
C LEU A 48 2.52 25.84 24.43
N GLU A 49 3.43 26.78 24.22
CA GLU A 49 3.83 27.21 22.87
C GLU A 49 4.63 26.10 22.17
N VAL A 50 4.29 25.84 20.90
CA VAL A 50 5.03 24.90 20.04
C VAL A 50 5.84 25.66 19.01
N ILE A 51 7.14 25.41 18.99
CA ILE A 51 8.09 26.05 18.08
C ILE A 51 8.66 25.00 17.12
N ALA A 52 8.71 25.33 15.84
CA ALA A 52 9.32 24.44 14.86
C ALA A 52 10.86 24.41 15.02
N PRO A 53 11.53 23.25 14.86
CA PRO A 53 12.99 23.16 14.91
C PRO A 53 13.65 23.73 13.64
N GLY A 54 14.98 23.63 13.54
CA GLY A 54 15.75 23.95 12.34
C GLY A 54 16.36 25.36 12.30
N LYS A 55 16.75 25.81 11.10
CA LYS A 55 17.48 27.07 10.89
C LYS A 55 16.67 28.28 11.44
N GLY A 56 17.34 29.20 12.13
CA GLY A 56 16.69 30.34 12.79
C GLY A 56 15.96 29.97 14.09
N LEU A 57 16.27 28.83 14.72
CA LEU A 57 15.68 28.46 16.02
C LEU A 57 16.01 29.48 17.12
N ALA A 58 17.22 30.03 17.13
CA ALA A 58 17.62 31.04 18.12
C ALA A 58 16.72 32.29 18.06
N ASP A 59 16.44 32.80 16.86
CA ASP A 59 15.57 33.96 16.65
C ASP A 59 14.13 33.68 17.10
N ARG A 60 13.63 32.47 16.83
CA ARG A 60 12.29 32.06 17.26
C ARG A 60 12.17 31.93 18.77
N LEU A 61 13.24 31.54 19.46
CA LEU A 61 13.29 31.45 20.91
C LEU A 61 13.63 32.79 21.59
N ALA A 62 14.20 33.74 20.86
CA ALA A 62 14.61 35.04 21.39
C ALA A 62 13.46 35.78 22.11
N GLY A 63 13.81 36.48 23.19
CA GLY A 63 12.85 37.22 24.01
C GLY A 63 12.14 36.39 25.09
N ARG A 64 12.36 35.07 25.15
CA ARG A 64 11.89 34.23 26.27
C ARG A 64 12.95 34.20 27.37
N ASP A 65 12.53 34.46 28.59
CA ASP A 65 13.36 34.31 29.79
C ASP A 65 13.13 32.93 30.38
N PHE A 66 14.16 32.08 30.39
CA PHE A 66 14.09 30.74 30.95
C PHE A 66 15.43 30.28 31.54
N ASP A 67 15.37 29.41 32.54
CA ASP A 67 16.56 28.97 33.27
C ASP A 67 17.35 27.90 32.52
N TRP A 68 16.66 26.89 31.99
CA TRP A 68 17.28 25.69 31.44
C TRP A 68 16.74 25.34 30.05
N LEU A 69 17.62 24.93 29.14
CA LEU A 69 17.22 24.21 27.93
C LEU A 69 17.36 22.71 28.18
N LEU A 70 16.31 21.93 27.98
CA LEU A 70 16.35 20.47 28.14
C LEU A 70 16.19 19.79 26.77
N SER A 71 17.29 19.25 26.27
CA SER A 71 17.37 18.43 25.07
C SER A 71 17.05 16.98 25.42
N VAL A 72 15.84 16.53 25.10
CA VAL A 72 15.31 15.20 25.49
C VAL A 72 15.11 14.36 24.24
N ALA A 73 15.91 13.31 24.06
CA ALA A 73 15.88 12.45 22.88
C ALA A 73 15.92 13.26 21.56
N ASN A 74 16.81 14.26 21.50
CA ASN A 74 17.02 15.10 20.34
C ASN A 74 18.30 14.67 19.62
N LEU A 75 18.18 14.30 18.34
CA LEU A 75 19.30 13.84 17.52
C LEU A 75 19.93 14.96 16.68
N ASP A 76 19.38 16.18 16.74
CA ASP A 76 19.89 17.33 16.02
C ASP A 76 20.91 18.11 16.87
N ILE A 77 22.04 18.49 16.29
CA ILE A 77 23.03 19.35 16.96
C ILE A 77 22.43 20.75 17.15
N LEU A 78 22.37 21.21 18.39
CA LEU A 78 21.88 22.55 18.73
C LEU A 78 22.97 23.61 18.44
N PRO A 79 22.65 24.68 17.70
CA PRO A 79 23.62 25.76 17.47
C PRO A 79 24.01 26.48 18.75
N ASP A 80 25.24 26.98 18.84
CA ASP A 80 25.74 27.75 19.99
C ASP A 80 24.82 28.94 20.36
N ALA A 81 24.24 29.60 19.35
CA ALA A 81 23.30 30.69 19.55
C ALA A 81 22.03 30.28 20.31
N VAL A 82 21.60 29.01 20.20
CA VAL A 82 20.48 28.45 20.97
C VAL A 82 20.94 28.08 22.38
N LEU A 83 22.13 27.49 22.51
CA LEU A 83 22.72 27.07 23.79
C LEU A 83 23.08 28.26 24.71
N ALA A 84 23.25 29.46 24.14
CA ALA A 84 23.52 30.69 24.88
C ALA A 84 22.26 31.38 25.46
N LEU A 85 21.06 30.95 25.08
CA LEU A 85 19.79 31.52 25.55
C LEU A 85 19.42 31.22 27.01
N PRO A 86 19.52 29.97 27.52
CA PRO A 86 19.16 29.68 28.91
C PRO A 86 20.08 30.40 29.91
N ARG A 87 19.50 30.92 31.00
CA ARG A 87 20.28 31.65 32.03
C ARG A 87 21.28 30.77 32.79
N ARG A 88 20.98 29.48 32.93
CA ARG A 88 21.72 28.55 33.81
C ARG A 88 22.45 27.45 33.03
N GLY A 89 21.96 27.11 31.84
CA GLY A 89 22.63 26.20 30.93
C GLY A 89 21.68 25.30 30.14
N ALA A 90 22.25 24.33 29.43
CA ALA A 90 21.52 23.34 28.68
C ALA A 90 21.89 21.93 29.14
N VAL A 91 20.90 21.04 29.21
CA VAL A 91 21.05 19.63 29.62
C VAL A 91 20.59 18.74 28.48
N ASN A 92 21.33 17.68 28.21
CA ASN A 92 20.98 16.66 27.24
C ASN A 92 20.72 15.31 27.91
N PHE A 93 19.74 14.59 27.36
CA PHE A 93 19.56 13.17 27.57
C PHE A 93 20.48 12.38 26.64
N HIS A 94 21.30 11.49 27.20
CA HIS A 94 22.09 10.53 26.45
C HIS A 94 21.74 9.10 26.87
N ASP A 95 21.56 8.20 25.91
CA ASP A 95 21.15 6.80 26.13
C ASP A 95 22.32 5.86 26.47
N GLY A 96 23.42 6.43 26.96
CA GLY A 96 24.62 5.71 27.38
C GLY A 96 25.20 6.19 28.72
N PRO A 97 26.02 5.36 29.40
CA PRO A 97 26.72 5.73 30.63
C PRO A 97 27.99 6.53 30.32
N LEU A 98 27.88 7.86 30.26
CA LEU A 98 28.99 8.74 29.91
C LEU A 98 30.13 8.64 30.93
N PRO A 99 31.41 8.63 30.49
CA PRO A 99 31.90 8.95 29.13
C PRO A 99 31.88 7.80 28.11
N ALA A 100 31.48 6.59 28.51
CA ALA A 100 31.43 5.45 27.60
C ALA A 100 30.21 5.55 26.66
N TYR A 101 30.38 5.04 25.44
CA TYR A 101 29.34 4.95 24.41
C TYR A 101 28.69 6.32 24.08
N ALA A 102 29.50 7.37 23.94
CA ALA A 102 29.06 8.67 23.41
C ALA A 102 28.64 8.54 21.94
N GLY A 103 27.78 9.46 21.46
CA GLY A 103 27.27 9.46 20.10
C GLY A 103 25.93 8.73 19.95
N LEU A 104 25.80 7.83 18.97
CA LEU A 104 24.51 7.25 18.59
C LEU A 104 24.46 5.73 18.74
N ASN A 105 23.26 5.22 19.05
CA ASN A 105 22.95 3.80 19.25
C ASN A 105 23.79 3.17 20.39
N ALA A 106 24.04 3.93 21.46
CA ALA A 106 24.88 3.50 22.59
C ALA A 106 24.48 2.13 23.17
N PRO A 107 23.18 1.81 23.36
CA PRO A 107 22.79 0.51 23.91
C PRO A 107 23.14 -0.66 22.99
N VAL A 108 23.10 -0.45 21.68
CA VAL A 108 23.45 -1.47 20.68
C VAL A 108 24.94 -1.77 20.72
N TRP A 109 25.78 -0.73 20.79
CA TRP A 109 27.24 -0.91 20.88
C TRP A 109 27.65 -1.60 22.18
N ALA A 110 27.01 -1.26 23.30
CA ALA A 110 27.22 -1.95 24.57
C ALA A 110 26.83 -3.43 24.49
N ALA A 111 25.68 -3.74 23.86
CA ALA A 111 25.25 -5.11 23.65
C ALA A 111 26.21 -5.90 22.74
N ILE A 112 26.70 -5.30 21.65
CA ILE A 112 27.71 -5.92 20.77
C ILE A 112 29.00 -6.21 21.57
N ALA A 113 29.46 -5.25 22.37
CA ALA A 113 30.65 -5.36 23.20
C ALA A 113 30.55 -6.42 24.32
N GLY A 114 29.35 -6.95 24.60
CA GLY A 114 29.13 -7.96 25.62
C GLY A 114 28.94 -7.41 27.03
N GLU A 115 28.60 -6.12 27.15
CA GLU A 115 28.33 -5.50 28.44
C GLU A 115 27.17 -6.21 29.14
N LYS A 116 27.31 -6.38 30.46
CA LYS A 116 26.24 -6.95 31.32
C LYS A 116 25.42 -5.88 32.02
N ARG A 117 25.85 -4.62 31.94
CA ARG A 117 25.18 -3.46 32.51
C ARG A 117 25.28 -2.29 31.54
N HIS A 118 24.22 -1.51 31.45
CA HIS A 118 24.17 -0.26 30.69
C HIS A 118 23.49 0.82 31.52
N GLY A 119 23.35 2.01 30.96
CA GLY A 119 22.65 3.09 31.61
C GLY A 119 22.46 4.29 30.70
N ILE A 120 21.85 5.32 31.26
CA ILE A 120 21.61 6.61 30.62
C ILE A 120 22.25 7.72 31.45
N SER A 121 22.49 8.86 30.82
CA SER A 121 23.08 10.03 31.47
C SER A 121 22.30 11.30 31.11
N TRP A 122 22.05 12.13 32.12
CA TRP A 122 21.64 13.52 31.95
C TRP A 122 22.85 14.40 32.20
N HIS A 123 23.32 15.12 31.19
CA HIS A 123 24.58 15.86 31.26
C HIS A 123 24.45 17.25 30.66
N LEU A 124 25.35 18.15 31.02
CA LEU A 124 25.38 19.50 30.46
C LEU A 124 25.84 19.46 28.98
N ILE A 125 25.31 20.38 28.18
CA ILE A 125 25.74 20.59 26.79
C ILE A 125 26.87 21.63 26.78
N GLU A 126 28.09 21.17 27.04
CA GLU A 126 29.30 21.98 27.11
C GLU A 126 30.49 21.20 26.51
N GLY A 127 31.48 21.91 25.96
CA GLY A 127 32.65 21.29 25.32
C GLY A 127 32.33 20.75 23.93
N GLY A 128 32.26 19.43 23.80
CA GLY A 128 31.91 18.72 22.57
C GLY A 128 30.69 17.80 22.71
N VAL A 129 30.49 16.92 21.73
CA VAL A 129 29.39 15.94 21.72
C VAL A 129 29.54 14.98 22.91
N ASP A 130 28.58 15.05 23.82
CA ASP A 130 28.46 14.26 25.05
C ASP A 130 29.66 14.37 26.02
N GLU A 131 30.34 15.52 26.07
CA GLU A 131 31.52 15.72 26.93
C GLU A 131 31.24 16.45 28.25
N GLY A 132 30.09 17.13 28.37
CA GLY A 132 29.77 17.96 29.53
C GLY A 132 29.48 17.16 30.80
N ASP A 133 29.56 17.82 31.95
CA ASP A 133 29.44 17.13 33.25
C ASP A 133 28.08 16.47 33.44
N VAL A 134 28.08 15.29 34.06
CA VAL A 134 26.87 14.52 34.36
C VAL A 134 26.19 15.07 35.60
N LEU A 135 24.87 15.27 35.53
CA LEU A 135 24.02 15.75 36.61
C LEU A 135 23.20 14.61 37.25
N ALA A 136 22.75 13.66 36.44
CA ALA A 136 22.04 12.48 36.90
C ALA A 136 22.30 11.30 35.96
N SER A 137 22.22 10.08 36.46
CA SER A 137 22.32 8.85 35.66
C SER A 137 21.45 7.76 36.27
N ALA A 138 21.09 6.78 35.44
CA ALA A 138 20.44 5.55 35.89
C ALA A 138 21.01 4.36 35.12
N GLY A 139 21.18 3.24 35.81
CA GLY A 139 21.73 2.02 35.23
C GLY A 139 20.76 0.85 35.32
N PHE A 140 20.92 -0.10 34.42
CA PHE A 140 20.12 -1.32 34.36
C PHE A 140 20.97 -2.49 33.85
N GLU A 141 20.45 -3.71 34.00
CA GLU A 141 21.13 -4.93 33.55
C GLU A 141 20.76 -5.27 32.11
N ILE A 142 21.76 -5.75 31.37
CA ILE A 142 21.60 -6.35 30.04
C ILE A 142 21.54 -7.88 30.24
N THR A 143 20.41 -8.47 29.86
CA THR A 143 20.20 -9.92 29.91
C THR A 143 20.54 -10.57 28.57
N ASP A 144 20.65 -11.89 28.55
CA ASP A 144 20.88 -12.64 27.31
C ASP A 144 19.61 -12.77 26.44
N GLU A 145 18.51 -12.13 26.82
CA GLU A 145 17.29 -12.01 26.02
C GLU A 145 17.12 -10.61 25.42
N ASP A 146 17.94 -9.63 25.85
CA ASP A 146 17.80 -8.26 25.41
C ASP A 146 18.24 -8.04 23.95
N THR A 147 17.36 -7.39 23.20
CA THR A 147 17.57 -6.92 21.82
C THR A 147 17.81 -5.41 21.79
N ALA A 148 18.16 -4.82 20.63
CA ALA A 148 18.20 -3.36 20.51
C ALA A 148 16.86 -2.71 20.91
N PHE A 149 15.75 -3.34 20.51
CA PHE A 149 14.39 -2.91 20.87
C PHE A 149 14.18 -2.87 22.39
N SER A 150 14.48 -3.96 23.09
CA SER A 150 14.25 -4.03 24.55
C SER A 150 15.20 -3.10 25.32
N LEU A 151 16.44 -2.93 24.84
CA LEU A 151 17.41 -2.01 25.44
C LEU A 151 17.00 -0.55 25.27
N ASN A 152 16.49 -0.16 24.10
CA ASN A 152 15.92 1.17 23.91
C ASN A 152 14.74 1.42 24.86
N THR A 153 13.90 0.40 25.08
CA THR A 153 12.78 0.46 26.04
C THR A 153 13.28 0.61 27.48
N LYS A 154 14.35 -0.09 27.86
CA LYS A 154 15.00 0.07 29.17
C LYS A 154 15.63 1.45 29.35
N CYS A 155 16.29 2.01 28.33
CA CYS A 155 16.79 3.38 28.34
C CYS A 155 15.66 4.39 28.56
N TYR A 156 14.53 4.20 27.88
CA TYR A 156 13.35 5.04 28.04
C TYR A 156 12.80 4.99 29.48
N GLY A 157 12.67 3.79 30.06
CA GLY A 157 12.26 3.63 31.46
C GLY A 157 13.24 4.28 32.45
N ALA A 158 14.54 4.02 32.27
CA ALA A 158 15.60 4.62 33.10
C ALA A 158 15.63 6.15 33.00
N ALA A 159 15.30 6.72 31.84
CA ALA A 159 15.19 8.16 31.65
C ALA A 159 14.06 8.73 32.51
N ILE A 160 12.88 8.11 32.50
CA ILE A 160 11.73 8.52 33.31
C ILE A 160 12.05 8.42 34.81
N ASP A 161 12.62 7.29 35.24
CA ASP A 161 12.90 7.02 36.66
C ASP A 161 13.96 7.98 37.24
N SER A 162 14.93 8.40 36.42
CA SER A 162 15.99 9.33 36.84
C SER A 162 15.65 10.80 36.69
N PHE A 163 14.63 11.15 35.89
CA PHE A 163 14.29 12.54 35.62
C PHE A 163 13.90 13.36 36.87
N PRO A 164 13.19 12.82 37.87
CA PRO A 164 12.97 13.52 39.14
C PRO A 164 14.25 13.88 39.89
N ALA A 165 15.29 13.03 39.82
CA ALA A 165 16.59 13.33 40.42
C ALA A 165 17.29 14.47 39.68
N LEU A 166 17.22 14.49 38.34
CA LEU A 166 17.68 15.62 37.54
C LEU A 166 16.94 16.92 37.93
N MET A 167 15.61 16.89 38.01
CA MET A 167 14.82 18.07 38.41
C MET A 167 15.24 18.62 39.78
N ALA A 168 15.52 17.73 40.73
CA ALA A 168 16.01 18.13 42.05
C ALA A 168 17.38 18.82 41.98
N GLU A 169 18.29 18.36 41.11
CA GLU A 169 19.57 19.04 40.87
C GLU A 169 19.38 20.40 40.19
N LEU A 170 18.54 20.47 39.15
CA LEU A 170 18.27 21.73 38.42
C LEU A 170 17.57 22.78 39.29
N ALA A 171 16.85 22.38 40.33
CA ALA A 171 16.25 23.30 41.30
C ALA A 171 17.30 23.97 42.20
N LYS A 172 18.42 23.32 42.52
CA LYS A 172 19.46 23.90 43.39
C LYS A 172 20.12 25.11 42.72
N PRO A 173 20.58 26.15 43.44
CA PRO A 173 21.33 27.26 42.84
C PRO A 173 22.57 26.78 42.06
N GLU A 174 23.30 25.83 42.65
CA GLU A 174 24.45 25.13 42.06
C GLU A 174 24.15 23.62 42.00
N PRO A 175 23.83 23.07 40.82
CA PRO A 175 23.65 21.64 40.64
C PRO A 175 24.94 20.86 40.92
N ALA A 176 24.84 19.66 41.49
CA ALA A 176 26.01 18.80 41.64
C ALA A 176 26.46 18.31 40.25
N ARG A 177 27.70 18.63 39.89
CA ARG A 177 28.32 18.28 38.60
C ARG A 177 29.35 17.17 38.80
N GLN A 178 29.18 16.06 38.12
CA GLN A 178 30.18 15.01 38.03
C GLN A 178 30.98 15.15 36.74
N LYS A 179 32.25 15.56 36.87
CA LYS A 179 33.15 15.68 35.72
C LYS A 179 33.45 14.32 35.10
N GLN A 180 33.36 14.25 33.78
CA GLN A 180 33.69 13.04 33.03
C GLN A 180 35.20 12.80 32.96
N ASP A 181 35.60 11.52 33.01
CA ASP A 181 36.97 11.06 32.73
C ASP A 181 37.10 10.72 31.23
N LEU A 182 37.33 11.74 30.41
CA LEU A 182 37.35 11.59 28.95
C LEU A 182 38.45 10.64 28.42
N SER A 183 39.41 10.22 29.25
CA SER A 183 40.38 9.18 28.88
C SER A 183 39.73 7.81 28.65
N LYS A 184 38.53 7.59 29.19
CA LYS A 184 37.73 6.37 29.04
C LYS A 184 36.62 6.51 28.00
N ARG A 185 36.62 7.60 27.23
CA ARG A 185 35.57 7.90 26.25
C ARG A 185 35.63 6.94 25.07
N SER A 186 34.48 6.37 24.71
CA SER A 186 34.25 5.72 23.42
C SER A 186 33.17 6.50 22.68
N TYR A 187 33.30 6.63 21.36
CA TYR A 187 32.41 7.46 20.54
C TYR A 187 32.03 6.77 19.24
N PHE A 188 30.73 6.75 18.96
CA PHE A 188 30.16 6.14 17.77
C PHE A 188 29.35 7.17 16.99
N ALA A 189 29.90 7.59 15.85
CA ALA A 189 29.23 8.53 14.95
C ALA A 189 28.00 7.90 14.28
N ARG A 190 27.17 8.73 13.63
CA ARG A 190 25.96 8.31 12.91
C ARG A 190 26.22 7.24 11.84
N ASP A 191 27.37 7.31 11.19
CA ASP A 191 27.82 6.42 10.12
C ASP A 191 28.70 5.25 10.64
N ALA A 192 28.86 5.10 11.95
CA ALA A 192 29.52 3.93 12.52
C ALA A 192 28.74 2.65 12.18
N ARG A 193 29.45 1.59 11.82
CA ARG A 193 28.89 0.28 11.43
C ARG A 193 29.64 -0.85 12.13
N PRO A 194 28.96 -1.97 12.46
CA PRO A 194 29.65 -3.16 12.95
C PRO A 194 30.69 -3.63 11.95
N GLU A 195 31.76 -4.24 12.45
CA GLU A 195 32.87 -4.76 11.64
C GLU A 195 32.36 -5.65 10.49
N ALA A 196 32.98 -5.50 9.32
CA ALA A 196 32.65 -6.18 8.07
C ALA A 196 31.16 -6.07 7.69
N GLY A 197 30.45 -5.02 8.12
CA GLY A 197 29.01 -4.87 7.88
C GLY A 197 28.17 -5.98 8.53
N ALA A 198 28.61 -6.51 9.67
CA ALA A 198 27.99 -7.61 10.40
C ALA A 198 27.99 -8.98 9.68
N VAL A 199 28.98 -9.23 8.81
CA VAL A 199 29.21 -10.59 8.28
C VAL A 199 29.70 -11.50 9.40
N LEU A 200 29.02 -12.63 9.60
CA LEU A 200 29.34 -13.59 10.66
C LEU A 200 30.71 -14.25 10.43
N ASP A 201 31.50 -14.35 11.50
CA ASP A 201 32.76 -15.08 11.52
C ASP A 201 32.62 -16.31 12.43
N TYR A 202 32.53 -17.49 11.84
CA TYR A 202 32.36 -18.75 12.54
C TYR A 202 33.54 -19.14 13.43
N ALA A 203 34.70 -18.51 13.28
CA ALA A 203 35.82 -18.71 14.22
C ALA A 203 35.52 -18.12 15.60
N ALA A 204 34.58 -17.18 15.70
CA ALA A 204 34.17 -16.59 16.97
C ALA A 204 33.34 -17.58 17.83
N PRO A 205 33.28 -17.38 19.15
CA PRO A 205 32.39 -18.11 20.04
C PRO A 205 30.92 -18.07 19.61
N ALA A 206 30.18 -19.15 19.83
CA ALA A 206 28.75 -19.19 19.48
C ALA A 206 27.94 -18.11 20.22
N ALA A 207 28.30 -17.86 21.48
CA ALA A 207 27.69 -16.82 22.31
C ALA A 207 27.92 -15.41 21.77
N ASP A 208 29.06 -15.14 21.13
CA ASP A 208 29.37 -13.85 20.54
C ASP A 208 28.53 -13.60 19.28
N LEU A 209 28.41 -14.60 18.41
CA LEU A 209 27.58 -14.50 17.21
C LEU A 209 26.09 -14.35 17.55
N ALA A 210 25.58 -15.15 18.49
CA ALA A 210 24.20 -15.05 18.95
C ALA A 210 23.93 -13.66 19.56
N ARG A 211 24.89 -13.11 20.33
CA ARG A 211 24.80 -11.77 20.89
C ARG A 211 24.79 -10.68 19.84
N VAL A 212 25.66 -10.72 18.83
CA VAL A 212 25.66 -9.74 17.72
C VAL A 212 24.34 -9.80 16.96
N ILE A 213 23.80 -11.00 16.72
CA ILE A 213 22.51 -11.17 16.05
C ILE A 213 21.39 -10.49 16.84
N ARG A 214 21.33 -10.74 18.14
CA ARG A 214 20.33 -10.16 19.03
C ARG A 214 20.49 -8.66 19.22
N ALA A 215 21.73 -8.18 19.35
CA ALA A 215 22.05 -6.76 19.54
C ALA A 215 21.67 -5.91 18.32
N LEU A 216 21.58 -6.49 17.13
CA LEU A 216 21.14 -5.82 15.90
C LEU A 216 19.65 -6.05 15.58
N ASP A 217 18.89 -6.70 16.47
CA ASP A 217 17.45 -6.88 16.34
C ASP A 217 16.70 -5.65 16.89
N HIS A 218 16.28 -4.78 15.96
CA HIS A 218 15.51 -3.56 16.26
C HIS A 218 13.99 -3.80 16.31
N GLY A 219 13.52 -5.04 16.12
CA GLY A 219 12.10 -5.33 15.95
C GLY A 219 11.53 -4.55 14.75
N ASP A 220 10.44 -3.82 14.98
CA ASP A 220 9.79 -3.00 13.96
C ASP A 220 10.37 -1.58 13.84
N TYR A 221 11.37 -1.22 14.66
CA TYR A 221 12.04 0.07 14.54
C TYR A 221 13.09 0.06 13.42
N TRP A 222 13.37 1.27 12.93
CA TRP A 222 14.49 1.51 12.04
C TRP A 222 15.82 1.00 12.61
N ASN A 223 16.54 0.19 11.84
CA ASN A 223 17.91 -0.23 12.12
C ASN A 223 18.90 0.63 11.32
N PRO A 224 19.58 1.62 11.94
CA PRO A 224 20.55 2.48 11.24
C PRO A 224 21.92 1.82 11.02
N LEU A 225 22.15 0.61 11.55
CA LEU A 225 23.46 -0.01 11.60
C LEU A 225 23.62 -1.01 10.45
N ALA A 226 23.28 -2.27 10.69
CA ALA A 226 23.42 -3.37 9.73
C ALA A 226 22.56 -4.54 10.21
N LEU A 227 22.32 -5.50 9.32
CA LEU A 227 21.76 -6.80 9.70
C LEU A 227 22.85 -7.87 9.71
N PRO A 228 22.88 -8.77 10.70
CA PRO A 228 23.81 -9.90 10.70
C PRO A 228 23.61 -10.76 9.45
N LYS A 229 24.71 -11.14 8.79
CA LYS A 229 24.64 -11.75 7.46
C LYS A 229 25.69 -12.83 7.25
N PHE A 230 25.40 -13.78 6.37
CA PHE A 230 26.33 -14.86 6.00
C PHE A 230 26.20 -15.26 4.53
N GLU A 231 27.25 -15.86 3.99
CA GLU A 231 27.30 -16.29 2.59
C GLU A 231 27.07 -17.79 2.46
N ALA A 232 26.12 -18.18 1.60
CA ALA A 232 25.85 -19.57 1.24
C ALA A 232 25.33 -19.65 -0.19
N GLY A 233 25.82 -20.64 -0.96
CA GLY A 233 25.40 -20.82 -2.36
C GLY A 233 25.75 -19.62 -3.27
N GLY A 234 26.79 -18.85 -2.93
CA GLY A 234 27.18 -17.64 -3.69
C GLY A 234 26.28 -16.43 -3.46
N ARG A 235 25.36 -16.49 -2.48
CA ARG A 235 24.43 -15.42 -2.13
C ARG A 235 24.58 -15.02 -0.66
N LEU A 236 24.14 -13.81 -0.34
CA LEU A 236 24.08 -13.30 1.02
C LEU A 236 22.71 -13.56 1.63
N TRP A 237 22.69 -13.99 2.89
CA TRP A 237 21.49 -14.27 3.68
C TRP A 237 21.57 -13.52 5.01
N LEU A 238 20.42 -13.15 5.56
CA LEU A 238 20.33 -12.37 6.80
C LEU A 238 19.91 -13.26 7.96
N ALA A 239 20.71 -13.30 9.02
CA ALA A 239 20.39 -14.01 10.26
C ALA A 239 19.63 -13.06 11.19
N ARG A 240 18.33 -13.32 11.39
CA ARG A 240 17.42 -12.42 12.13
C ARG A 240 17.19 -12.82 13.58
N ALA A 241 17.45 -14.09 13.93
CA ALA A 241 17.40 -14.57 15.30
C ALA A 241 18.27 -15.82 15.46
N ALA A 242 18.95 -15.93 16.60
CA ALA A 242 19.77 -17.09 16.90
C ALA A 242 19.91 -17.33 18.41
N HIS A 243 20.28 -18.55 18.77
CA HIS A 243 20.65 -18.95 20.12
C HIS A 243 21.83 -19.94 20.08
N VAL A 244 22.43 -20.20 21.24
CA VAL A 244 23.50 -21.18 21.38
C VAL A 244 22.89 -22.54 21.71
N SER A 245 23.35 -23.59 21.02
CA SER A 245 22.96 -24.97 21.31
C SER A 245 23.39 -25.42 22.71
N GLN A 246 22.60 -26.29 23.34
CA GLN A 246 22.96 -26.88 24.63
C GLN A 246 24.09 -27.92 24.51
N SER A 247 24.28 -28.50 23.33
CA SER A 247 25.34 -29.46 23.04
C SER A 247 26.32 -28.89 22.02
N ARG A 248 27.60 -29.19 22.19
CA ARG A 248 28.65 -28.87 21.22
C ARG A 248 28.96 -30.08 20.34
N SER A 249 28.91 -29.89 19.03
CA SER A 249 29.22 -30.92 18.03
C SER A 249 30.71 -31.28 17.96
N GLY A 250 31.60 -30.30 18.21
CA GLY A 250 33.04 -30.44 18.01
C GLY A 250 33.47 -30.43 16.54
N ALA A 251 32.55 -30.14 15.61
CA ALA A 251 32.87 -30.00 14.20
C ALA A 251 33.71 -28.73 13.92
N ALA A 252 34.30 -28.66 12.74
CA ALA A 252 35.08 -27.48 12.33
C ALA A 252 34.18 -26.23 12.23
N PRO A 253 34.67 -25.04 12.61
CA PRO A 253 33.97 -23.78 12.42
C PRO A 253 33.40 -23.62 10.99
N GLY A 254 32.12 -23.25 10.90
CA GLY A 254 31.37 -23.10 9.65
C GLY A 254 30.68 -24.38 9.16
N ALA A 255 30.93 -25.55 9.79
CA ALA A 255 30.25 -26.79 9.41
C ALA A 255 28.75 -26.73 9.70
N VAL A 256 27.93 -27.01 8.70
CA VAL A 256 26.46 -27.09 8.82
C VAL A 256 26.07 -28.41 9.46
N LEU A 257 25.49 -28.33 10.65
CA LEU A 257 25.07 -29.46 11.49
C LEU A 257 23.62 -29.87 11.22
N ALA A 258 22.75 -28.87 10.98
CA ALA A 258 21.35 -29.05 10.63
C ALA A 258 20.90 -27.91 9.71
N ALA A 259 20.07 -28.21 8.72
CA ALA A 259 19.41 -27.24 7.86
C ALA A 259 18.01 -27.81 7.53
N ASP A 260 17.03 -27.50 8.38
CA ASP A 260 15.65 -27.96 8.25
C ASP A 260 14.71 -26.81 7.85
N ALA A 261 13.39 -27.01 7.93
CA ALA A 261 12.41 -25.99 7.56
C ALA A 261 12.39 -24.77 8.50
N SER A 262 12.98 -24.88 9.69
CA SER A 262 12.85 -23.91 10.79
C SER A 262 14.17 -23.37 11.34
N GLN A 263 15.27 -24.12 11.23
CA GLN A 263 16.55 -23.71 11.82
C GLN A 263 17.78 -24.16 11.00
N LEU A 264 18.83 -23.36 11.13
CA LEU A 264 20.17 -23.62 10.61
C LEU A 264 21.14 -23.71 11.79
N SER A 265 21.73 -24.89 12.01
CA SER A 265 22.73 -25.10 13.06
C SER A 265 24.13 -25.15 12.46
N ILE A 266 25.05 -24.36 12.99
CA ILE A 266 26.41 -24.17 12.46
C ILE A 266 27.42 -24.32 13.61
N ALA A 267 28.43 -25.15 13.44
CA ALA A 267 29.54 -25.23 14.39
C ALA A 267 30.39 -23.95 14.35
N THR A 268 30.81 -23.47 15.52
CA THR A 268 31.65 -22.27 15.67
C THR A 268 32.91 -22.57 16.47
N GLY A 269 33.69 -21.55 16.84
CA GLY A 269 34.96 -21.71 17.55
C GLY A 269 34.88 -22.56 18.82
N ASP A 270 33.81 -22.39 19.62
CA ASP A 270 33.68 -23.03 20.93
C ASP A 270 32.30 -23.66 21.24
N GLY A 271 31.34 -23.56 20.31
CA GLY A 271 29.97 -24.04 20.48
C GLY A 271 29.26 -24.21 19.14
N ASP A 272 27.95 -24.44 19.18
CA ASP A 272 27.13 -24.48 17.96
C ASP A 272 26.10 -23.34 18.01
N LEU A 273 26.03 -22.55 16.93
CA LEU A 273 25.06 -21.48 16.73
C LEU A 273 23.82 -22.03 16.02
N VAL A 274 22.64 -21.77 16.55
CA VAL A 274 21.35 -22.15 15.94
C VAL A 274 20.62 -20.89 15.51
N ILE A 275 20.54 -20.65 14.19
CA ILE A 275 19.80 -19.54 13.59
C ILE A 275 18.38 -20.00 13.32
N THR A 276 17.39 -19.34 13.93
CA THR A 276 15.98 -19.74 13.89
C THR A 276 15.13 -18.89 12.97
N ARG A 277 15.68 -17.79 12.43
CA ARG A 277 15.01 -16.92 11.47
C ARG A 277 16.00 -16.40 10.45
N ILE A 278 15.75 -16.70 9.18
CA ILE A 278 16.59 -16.29 8.05
C ILE A 278 15.73 -15.59 7.02
N THR A 279 16.23 -14.49 6.47
CA THR A 279 15.57 -13.78 5.36
C THR A 279 16.52 -13.57 4.18
N GLY A 280 15.95 -13.33 3.01
CA GLY A 280 16.64 -12.71 1.88
C GLY A 280 16.96 -11.23 2.15
N LEU A 281 17.66 -10.60 1.20
CA LEU A 281 17.98 -9.16 1.24
C LEU A 281 16.75 -8.26 1.01
N ASP A 282 15.69 -8.83 0.45
CA ASP A 282 14.36 -8.23 0.32
C ASP A 282 13.55 -8.28 1.64
N GLY A 283 14.03 -9.02 2.64
CA GLY A 283 13.35 -9.20 3.92
C GLY A 283 12.40 -10.40 3.97
N HIS A 284 12.19 -11.12 2.86
CA HIS A 284 11.30 -12.28 2.86
C HIS A 284 11.92 -13.49 3.57
N PRO A 285 11.14 -14.25 4.38
CA PRO A 285 11.64 -15.44 5.05
C PRO A 285 12.08 -16.53 4.06
N VAL A 286 13.17 -17.23 4.38
CA VAL A 286 13.68 -18.35 3.58
C VAL A 286 13.97 -19.55 4.48
N GLN A 287 13.62 -20.74 4.00
CA GLN A 287 13.86 -21.97 4.73
C GLN A 287 15.35 -22.34 4.66
N PRO A 288 15.98 -22.72 5.79
CA PRO A 288 17.39 -23.13 5.81
C PRO A 288 17.74 -24.24 4.81
N GLY A 289 16.84 -25.20 4.59
CA GLY A 289 17.03 -26.29 3.61
C GLY A 289 17.16 -25.83 2.15
N ASP A 290 16.62 -24.65 1.81
CA ASP A 290 16.75 -24.05 0.46
C ASP A 290 18.09 -23.29 0.29
N ILE A 291 18.76 -23.01 1.41
CA ILE A 291 20.00 -22.20 1.45
C ILE A 291 21.23 -23.09 1.36
N THR A 292 21.25 -24.18 2.12
CA THR A 292 22.42 -25.06 2.26
C THR A 292 22.02 -26.45 2.74
N ARG A 293 23.00 -27.36 2.85
CA ARG A 293 22.80 -28.76 3.26
C ARG A 293 23.74 -29.14 4.39
N VAL A 294 23.33 -30.13 5.18
CA VAL A 294 24.16 -30.74 6.24
C VAL A 294 25.50 -31.21 5.67
N GLY A 295 26.59 -30.94 6.39
CA GLY A 295 27.96 -31.26 5.99
C GLY A 295 28.62 -30.23 5.06
N ALA A 296 27.90 -29.20 4.60
CA ALA A 296 28.53 -28.05 3.94
C ALA A 296 29.39 -27.26 4.95
N ILE A 297 30.40 -26.53 4.46
CA ILE A 297 31.25 -25.66 5.28
C ILE A 297 31.09 -24.23 4.79
N LEU A 298 30.38 -23.41 5.57
CA LEU A 298 30.25 -21.97 5.36
C LEU A 298 31.58 -21.29 5.71
N GLN A 299 32.01 -20.36 4.87
CA GLN A 299 33.33 -19.74 4.98
C GLN A 299 33.25 -18.42 5.75
N SER A 300 34.07 -18.29 6.80
CA SER A 300 34.34 -16.97 7.40
C SER A 300 35.12 -16.10 6.41
N PRO A 301 34.78 -14.81 6.27
CA PRO A 301 35.61 -13.90 5.49
C PRO A 301 36.99 -13.73 6.17
N PRO A 302 38.11 -13.89 5.44
CA PRO A 302 39.43 -13.63 6.02
C PRO A 302 39.57 -12.14 6.41
N ALA A 303 40.49 -11.83 7.32
CA ALA A 303 40.69 -10.46 7.83
C ALA A 303 40.90 -9.41 6.71
N THR A 304 41.60 -9.77 5.63
CA THR A 304 41.78 -8.90 4.45
C THR A 304 40.45 -8.58 3.75
N ARG A 305 39.55 -9.56 3.64
CA ARG A 305 38.21 -9.38 3.09
C ARG A 305 37.34 -8.52 4.01
N ARG A 306 37.42 -8.73 5.33
CA ARG A 306 36.70 -7.92 6.34
C ARG A 306 37.10 -6.44 6.25
N ALA A 307 38.39 -6.15 6.23
CA ALA A 307 38.90 -4.78 6.05
C ALA A 307 38.48 -4.14 4.72
N THR A 308 38.40 -4.93 3.64
CA THR A 308 37.91 -4.46 2.34
C THR A 308 36.42 -4.08 2.40
N LEU A 309 35.60 -4.88 3.10
CA LEU A 309 34.18 -4.57 3.31
C LEU A 309 34.00 -3.30 4.13
N ASP A 310 34.77 -3.12 5.22
CA ASP A 310 34.70 -1.91 6.04
C ASP A 310 35.03 -0.65 5.24
N ALA A 311 36.12 -0.69 4.45
CA ALA A 311 36.53 0.42 3.60
C ALA A 311 35.46 0.78 2.55
N ALA A 312 34.75 -0.21 2.01
CA ALA A 312 33.71 0.00 1.02
C ALA A 312 32.38 0.48 1.61
N LEU A 313 32.00 0.00 2.80
CA LEU A 313 30.74 0.35 3.45
C LEU A 313 30.78 1.71 4.17
N ALA A 314 31.95 2.15 4.63
CA ALA A 314 32.12 3.42 5.33
C ALA A 314 31.59 4.66 4.56
N PRO A 315 31.91 4.89 3.26
CA PRO A 315 31.33 6.01 2.52
C PRO A 315 29.83 5.83 2.26
N VAL A 316 29.36 4.59 2.11
CA VAL A 316 27.96 4.26 1.84
C VAL A 316 27.07 4.53 3.06
N ALA A 317 27.55 4.25 4.27
CA ALA A 317 26.85 4.52 5.52
C ALA A 317 26.44 5.99 5.71
N LYS A 318 27.19 6.93 5.10
CA LYS A 318 26.87 8.37 5.11
C LYS A 318 25.64 8.70 4.26
N ALA A 319 25.41 7.92 3.20
CA ALA A 319 24.30 8.08 2.27
C ALA A 319 23.02 7.33 2.70
N ASP A 320 23.11 6.37 3.63
CA ASP A 320 21.98 5.57 4.13
C ASP A 320 20.73 6.41 4.45
N PRO A 321 20.78 7.56 5.16
CA PRO A 321 19.58 8.34 5.44
C PRO A 321 18.88 8.88 4.18
N ALA A 322 19.66 9.27 3.16
CA ALA A 322 19.11 9.73 1.89
C ALA A 322 18.50 8.57 1.09
N TRP A 323 19.16 7.41 1.10
CA TRP A 323 18.65 6.21 0.43
C TRP A 323 17.42 5.62 1.12
N ARG A 324 17.41 5.58 2.46
CA ARG A 324 16.23 5.23 3.24
C ARG A 324 15.04 6.08 2.82
N LYS A 325 15.19 7.42 2.82
CA LYS A 325 14.11 8.33 2.42
C LYS A 325 13.64 8.06 0.98
N ALA A 326 14.55 7.77 0.06
CA ALA A 326 14.20 7.45 -1.32
C ALA A 326 13.44 6.12 -1.42
N LEU A 327 13.86 5.08 -0.70
CA LEU A 327 13.23 3.77 -0.67
C LEU A 327 11.86 3.79 0.01
N GLU A 328 11.72 4.46 1.16
CA GLU A 328 10.44 4.64 1.87
C GLU A 328 9.42 5.44 1.04
N ALA A 329 9.89 6.28 0.12
CA ALA A 329 9.02 7.05 -0.74
C ALA A 329 8.43 6.24 -1.90
N ILE A 330 9.02 5.08 -2.26
CA ILE A 330 8.67 4.33 -3.47
C ILE A 330 7.18 3.96 -3.48
N THR A 331 6.55 4.22 -4.62
CA THR A 331 5.18 3.84 -4.92
C THR A 331 5.24 3.05 -6.23
N PRO A 332 5.32 1.70 -6.16
CA PRO A 332 5.50 0.89 -7.35
C PRO A 332 4.35 1.10 -8.33
N VAL A 333 4.68 1.44 -9.58
CA VAL A 333 3.69 1.60 -10.65
C VAL A 333 2.89 0.30 -10.80
N ASP A 334 1.56 0.38 -10.75
CA ASP A 334 0.70 -0.77 -11.06
C ASP A 334 0.67 -0.95 -12.59
N LEU A 335 1.33 -2.00 -13.07
CA LEU A 335 1.53 -2.23 -14.50
C LEU A 335 0.48 -3.21 -15.03
N PRO A 336 -0.34 -2.81 -16.02
CA PRO A 336 -1.26 -3.76 -16.64
C PRO A 336 -0.47 -4.88 -17.31
N LEU A 337 -1.00 -6.10 -17.27
CA LEU A 337 -0.40 -7.31 -17.85
C LEU A 337 0.90 -7.79 -17.17
N VAL A 338 1.24 -7.24 -16.00
CA VAL A 338 2.34 -7.71 -15.16
C VAL A 338 1.76 -8.33 -13.90
N ALA A 339 1.94 -9.65 -13.75
CA ALA A 339 1.54 -10.39 -12.56
C ALA A 339 2.61 -10.33 -11.46
N ARG A 340 2.24 -10.80 -10.26
CA ARG A 340 3.20 -11.13 -9.21
C ARG A 340 4.06 -12.30 -9.65
N ALA A 341 5.34 -12.30 -9.26
CA ALA A 341 6.25 -13.38 -9.62
C ALA A 341 5.79 -14.72 -9.03
N THR A 342 5.75 -15.77 -9.86
CA THR A 342 5.40 -17.13 -9.43
C THR A 342 6.58 -18.11 -9.49
N GLY A 343 7.80 -17.62 -9.73
CA GLY A 343 8.99 -18.44 -9.91
C GLY A 343 10.27 -17.61 -10.15
N PRO A 344 11.40 -18.26 -10.47
CA PRO A 344 12.65 -17.55 -10.75
C PRO A 344 12.52 -16.69 -12.01
N ALA A 345 13.12 -15.50 -11.96
CA ALA A 345 13.06 -14.56 -13.06
C ALA A 345 13.72 -15.13 -14.32
N ARG A 346 13.05 -14.96 -15.47
CA ARG A 346 13.58 -15.33 -16.79
C ARG A 346 13.51 -14.13 -17.71
N ALA A 347 14.65 -13.57 -18.08
CA ALA A 347 14.69 -12.41 -18.97
C ALA A 347 14.14 -12.78 -20.37
N LEU A 348 13.02 -12.17 -20.73
CA LEU A 348 12.54 -12.02 -22.10
C LEU A 348 13.10 -10.72 -22.65
N ALA A 349 13.52 -10.68 -23.91
CA ALA A 349 14.10 -9.48 -24.53
C ALA A 349 13.34 -9.09 -25.79
N ARG A 350 13.10 -7.80 -25.98
CA ARG A 350 12.49 -7.20 -27.18
C ARG A 350 13.25 -5.95 -27.61
N PRO A 351 13.94 -5.98 -28.76
CA PRO A 351 14.54 -4.80 -29.34
C PRO A 351 13.49 -3.74 -29.65
N ILE A 352 13.82 -2.47 -29.41
CA ILE A 352 12.97 -1.33 -29.74
C ILE A 352 13.63 -0.54 -30.86
N THR A 353 12.87 -0.28 -31.91
CA THR A 353 13.31 0.61 -32.99
C THR A 353 13.18 2.05 -32.53
N VAL A 354 14.32 2.73 -32.37
CA VAL A 354 14.37 4.15 -32.00
C VAL A 354 14.42 5.01 -33.28
N PRO A 355 13.48 5.95 -33.48
CA PRO A 355 13.50 6.85 -34.64
C PRO A 355 14.76 7.72 -34.69
N ALA A 356 15.18 8.10 -35.90
CA ALA A 356 16.31 9.00 -36.10
C ALA A 356 16.06 10.36 -35.41
N GLY A 357 17.08 10.87 -34.71
CA GLY A 357 17.00 12.16 -34.02
C GLY A 357 16.53 12.10 -32.56
N ILE A 358 16.08 10.94 -32.08
CA ILE A 358 15.73 10.73 -30.67
C ILE A 358 16.99 10.38 -29.86
N THR A 359 17.25 11.13 -28.78
CA THR A 359 18.43 10.92 -27.93
C THR A 359 18.21 9.79 -26.90
N PRO A 360 19.27 9.18 -26.35
CA PRO A 360 19.15 8.20 -25.27
C PRO A 360 18.36 8.70 -24.06
N ASP A 361 18.51 9.97 -23.69
CA ASP A 361 17.78 10.57 -22.56
C ASP A 361 16.29 10.72 -22.87
N GLN A 362 15.94 11.07 -24.12
CA GLN A 362 14.55 11.07 -24.58
C GLN A 362 13.95 9.66 -24.59
N VAL A 363 14.73 8.62 -24.92
CA VAL A 363 14.27 7.23 -24.85
C VAL A 363 13.93 6.83 -23.40
N ARG A 364 14.81 7.15 -22.44
CA ARG A 364 14.59 6.86 -21.01
C ARG A 364 13.39 7.61 -20.45
N ALA A 365 13.28 8.90 -20.76
CA ALA A 365 12.15 9.73 -20.33
C ALA A 365 10.84 9.27 -20.98
N GLY A 366 10.86 8.85 -22.25
CA GLY A 366 9.71 8.29 -22.95
C GLY A 366 9.22 6.99 -22.29
N PHE A 367 10.13 6.10 -21.90
CA PHE A 367 9.78 4.88 -21.15
C PHE A 367 9.18 5.21 -19.78
N ALA A 368 9.80 6.12 -19.02
CA ALA A 368 9.28 6.52 -17.72
C ALA A 368 7.90 7.20 -17.82
N LEU A 369 7.70 8.07 -18.82
CA LEU A 369 6.41 8.69 -19.13
C LEU A 369 5.34 7.65 -19.48
N MET A 370 5.67 6.73 -20.38
CA MET A 370 4.75 5.66 -20.77
C MET A 370 4.27 4.88 -19.54
N MET A 371 5.19 4.50 -18.66
CA MET A 371 4.85 3.70 -17.48
C MET A 371 4.07 4.50 -16.44
N ALA A 372 4.44 5.77 -16.20
CA ALA A 372 3.69 6.66 -15.32
C ALA A 372 2.23 6.84 -15.80
N ARG A 373 2.02 6.91 -17.12
CA ARG A 373 0.67 7.02 -17.71
C ARG A 373 -0.11 5.72 -17.65
N LEU A 374 0.54 4.57 -17.84
CA LEU A 374 -0.12 3.26 -17.73
C LEU A 374 -0.54 2.95 -16.29
N GLY A 375 0.23 3.39 -15.29
CA GLY A 375 -0.11 3.22 -13.87
C GLY A 375 -1.04 4.29 -13.29
N GLY A 376 -1.39 5.32 -14.05
CA GLY A 376 -2.40 6.32 -13.65
C GLY A 376 -1.98 7.40 -12.65
N GLU A 377 -0.77 7.33 -12.08
CA GLU A 377 -0.34 8.24 -11.00
C GLU A 377 0.59 9.38 -11.45
N GLY A 378 1.03 9.41 -12.71
CA GLY A 378 1.94 10.45 -13.20
C GLY A 378 3.32 10.45 -12.50
N VAL A 379 3.66 9.36 -11.80
CA VAL A 379 4.95 9.14 -11.13
C VAL A 379 5.52 7.80 -11.58
N ALA A 380 6.82 7.73 -11.79
CA ALA A 380 7.55 6.50 -12.05
C ALA A 380 8.78 6.41 -11.14
N ASP A 381 8.79 5.42 -10.25
CA ASP A 381 9.96 5.02 -9.48
C ASP A 381 10.75 3.96 -10.24
N LEU A 382 12.01 4.28 -10.53
CA LEU A 382 12.91 3.53 -11.39
C LEU A 382 14.09 2.99 -10.57
N ALA A 383 14.44 1.73 -10.78
CA ALA A 383 15.75 1.21 -10.43
C ALA A 383 16.75 1.58 -11.53
N VAL A 384 17.72 2.44 -11.24
CA VAL A 384 18.78 2.79 -12.18
C VAL A 384 19.98 1.89 -11.90
N ALA A 385 20.40 1.12 -12.90
CA ALA A 385 21.53 0.22 -12.80
C ALA A 385 22.82 0.99 -12.46
N MET A 386 23.61 0.40 -11.57
CA MET A 386 24.94 0.85 -11.20
C MET A 386 26.01 0.03 -11.94
N PRO A 387 27.22 0.58 -12.14
CA PRO A 387 28.34 -0.18 -12.69
C PRO A 387 28.60 -1.45 -11.87
N ALA A 388 28.91 -2.55 -12.56
CA ALA A 388 29.23 -3.81 -11.90
C ALA A 388 30.40 -3.65 -10.92
N LEU A 389 30.20 -4.10 -9.68
CA LEU A 389 31.22 -4.07 -8.65
C LEU A 389 32.06 -5.34 -8.70
N ALA A 390 33.36 -5.22 -8.45
CA ALA A 390 34.22 -6.38 -8.34
C ALA A 390 33.88 -7.22 -7.10
N SER A 391 34.02 -8.54 -7.21
CA SER A 391 34.03 -9.42 -6.04
C SER A 391 35.15 -8.98 -5.08
N PRO A 392 34.92 -8.94 -3.76
CA PRO A 392 33.76 -9.49 -3.02
C PRO A 392 32.61 -8.50 -2.76
N LEU A 393 32.68 -7.27 -3.27
CA LEU A 393 31.74 -6.20 -2.92
C LEU A 393 30.36 -6.37 -3.54
N ALA A 394 30.28 -7.07 -4.68
CA ALA A 394 29.06 -7.23 -5.46
C ALA A 394 27.85 -7.79 -4.68
N ALA A 395 28.08 -8.59 -3.64
CA ALA A 395 27.00 -9.16 -2.82
C ALA A 395 26.57 -8.25 -1.64
N HIS A 396 27.36 -7.21 -1.32
CA HIS A 396 27.21 -6.38 -0.12
C HIS A 396 26.73 -4.96 -0.42
N LEU A 397 26.79 -4.54 -1.68
CA LEU A 397 26.34 -3.25 -2.18
C LEU A 397 25.30 -3.46 -3.27
N SER A 398 24.35 -2.55 -3.37
CA SER A 398 23.33 -2.58 -4.42
C SER A 398 23.95 -2.40 -5.80
N ASP A 399 23.42 -3.13 -6.77
CA ASP A 399 23.70 -3.00 -8.20
C ASP A 399 22.72 -2.03 -8.90
N TRP A 400 21.86 -1.37 -8.12
CA TRP A 400 20.93 -0.33 -8.58
C TRP A 400 20.70 0.73 -7.50
N VAL A 401 20.16 1.88 -7.91
CA VAL A 401 19.73 2.98 -7.03
C VAL A 401 18.34 3.52 -7.42
N PRO A 402 17.48 3.92 -6.45
CA PRO A 402 16.15 4.43 -6.76
C PRO A 402 16.23 5.86 -7.33
N VAL A 403 15.49 6.09 -8.42
CA VAL A 403 15.28 7.40 -9.03
C VAL A 403 13.80 7.59 -9.28
N ARG A 404 13.25 8.72 -8.83
CA ARG A 404 11.86 9.09 -9.06
C ARG A 404 11.77 10.11 -10.19
N LEU A 405 10.85 9.87 -11.11
CA LEU A 405 10.38 10.86 -12.07
C LEU A 405 8.91 11.18 -11.81
N THR A 406 8.59 12.47 -11.71
CA THR A 406 7.21 12.97 -11.72
C THR A 406 6.95 13.58 -13.08
N GLN A 407 5.79 13.27 -13.68
CA GLN A 407 5.34 13.88 -14.91
C GLN A 407 5.27 15.40 -14.74
N SER A 408 5.81 16.11 -15.73
CA SER A 408 5.82 17.58 -15.77
C SER A 408 4.86 18.07 -16.86
N ASP A 409 4.69 19.39 -16.96
CA ASP A 409 3.88 20.03 -18.00
C ASP A 409 4.55 19.96 -19.39
N SER A 410 5.84 19.60 -19.43
CA SER A 410 6.66 19.51 -20.65
C SER A 410 7.50 18.23 -20.66
N PHE A 411 7.57 17.55 -21.80
CA PHE A 411 8.40 16.38 -22.01
C PHE A 411 9.89 16.73 -21.93
N LYS A 412 10.32 17.87 -22.47
CA LYS A 412 11.70 18.36 -22.30
C LYS A 412 12.08 18.54 -20.84
N ALA A 413 11.18 19.09 -20.02
CA ALA A 413 11.41 19.23 -18.59
C ALA A 413 11.57 17.86 -17.90
N MET A 414 10.78 16.86 -18.32
CA MET A 414 10.93 15.48 -17.83
C MET A 414 12.28 14.87 -18.20
N VAL A 415 12.77 15.11 -19.43
CA VAL A 415 14.10 14.66 -19.86
C VAL A 415 15.18 15.25 -18.94
N THR A 416 15.18 16.57 -18.74
CA THR A 416 16.15 17.24 -17.84
C THR A 416 16.06 16.70 -16.42
N ALA A 417 14.85 16.61 -15.86
CA ALA A 417 14.65 16.14 -14.48
C ALA A 417 15.13 14.70 -14.28
N LEU A 418 14.87 13.81 -15.24
CA LEU A 418 15.33 12.42 -15.16
C LEU A 418 16.86 12.34 -15.24
N THR A 419 17.49 13.07 -16.17
CA THR A 419 18.95 13.09 -16.32
C THR A 419 19.62 13.60 -15.04
N GLU A 420 19.18 14.74 -14.50
CA GLU A 420 19.73 15.31 -13.26
C GLU A 420 19.54 14.39 -12.05
N ALA A 421 18.38 13.72 -11.97
CA ALA A 421 18.10 12.77 -10.90
C ALA A 421 18.99 11.52 -10.99
N MET A 422 19.22 10.99 -12.20
CA MET A 422 20.13 9.88 -12.46
C MET A 422 21.58 10.25 -12.12
N GLU A 423 22.05 11.43 -12.52
CA GLU A 423 23.39 11.93 -12.19
C GLU A 423 23.58 12.08 -10.68
N THR A 424 22.60 12.68 -10.00
CA THR A 424 22.60 12.84 -8.53
C THR A 424 22.65 11.48 -7.83
N ALA A 425 21.86 10.51 -8.30
CA ALA A 425 21.82 9.17 -7.74
C ALA A 425 23.16 8.43 -7.95
N ARG A 426 23.76 8.52 -9.14
CA ARG A 426 25.06 7.93 -9.45
C ARG A 426 26.19 8.56 -8.64
N ALA A 427 26.18 9.89 -8.48
CA ALA A 427 27.17 10.61 -7.69
C ALA A 427 27.11 10.24 -6.20
N ARG A 428 25.92 9.87 -5.69
CA ARG A 428 25.75 9.37 -4.32
C ARG A 428 26.29 7.94 -4.14
N GLY A 429 26.35 7.15 -5.20
CA GLY A 429 26.85 5.77 -5.16
C GLY A 429 25.83 4.74 -4.66
N PRO A 430 26.19 3.45 -4.59
CA PRO A 430 25.28 2.39 -4.18
C PRO A 430 24.89 2.51 -2.70
N PHE A 431 23.91 1.73 -2.28
CA PHE A 431 23.56 1.53 -0.87
C PHE A 431 23.96 0.13 -0.39
N ALA A 432 24.05 -0.07 0.94
CA ALA A 432 24.34 -1.40 1.48
C ALA A 432 23.20 -2.37 1.17
N ALA A 433 23.51 -3.57 0.69
CA ALA A 433 22.51 -4.49 0.14
C ALA A 433 21.43 -4.93 1.15
N ASP A 434 21.70 -4.82 2.46
CA ASP A 434 20.74 -5.09 3.54
C ASP A 434 19.85 -3.88 3.89
N LEU A 435 20.02 -2.72 3.24
CA LEU A 435 19.24 -1.51 3.52
C LEU A 435 17.73 -1.72 3.35
N ILE A 436 17.33 -2.48 2.34
CA ILE A 436 15.92 -2.78 2.06
C ILE A 436 15.31 -3.56 3.24
N ALA A 437 15.97 -4.61 3.69
CA ALA A 437 15.55 -5.42 4.85
C ALA A 437 15.68 -4.72 6.22
N ARG A 438 16.33 -3.54 6.28
CA ARG A 438 16.43 -2.67 7.46
C ARG A 438 15.25 -1.70 7.58
N LEU A 439 14.47 -1.51 6.52
CA LEU A 439 13.28 -0.65 6.56
C LEU A 439 12.23 -1.22 7.53
N PRO A 440 11.52 -0.37 8.28
CA PRO A 440 10.40 -0.81 9.12
C PRO A 440 9.31 -1.52 8.30
N GLY A 441 8.66 -2.53 8.90
CA GLY A 441 7.59 -3.31 8.26
C GLY A 441 8.08 -4.61 7.61
N THR A 442 7.15 -5.35 7.00
CA THR A 442 7.39 -6.72 6.51
C THR A 442 7.49 -6.86 5.00
N ASP A 443 7.15 -5.82 4.24
CA ASP A 443 7.11 -5.86 2.77
C ASP A 443 7.42 -4.48 2.16
N PRO A 444 8.71 -4.09 2.05
CA PRO A 444 9.08 -2.80 1.51
C PRO A 444 8.72 -2.70 0.02
N ALA A 445 8.10 -1.58 -0.37
CA ALA A 445 7.78 -1.34 -1.78
C ALA A 445 9.07 -1.21 -2.62
N LEU A 446 9.11 -1.91 -3.75
CA LEU A 446 10.27 -1.95 -4.65
C LEU A 446 9.88 -1.52 -6.07
N PRO A 447 10.79 -0.88 -6.83
CA PRO A 447 10.46 -0.37 -8.15
C PRO A 447 10.19 -1.53 -9.12
N GLN A 448 9.10 -1.42 -9.89
CA GLN A 448 8.76 -2.41 -10.94
C GLN A 448 9.50 -2.15 -12.26
N LEU A 449 10.18 -1.01 -12.37
CA LEU A 449 10.76 -0.50 -13.61
C LEU A 449 12.24 -0.26 -13.39
N ALA A 450 13.05 -0.49 -14.42
CA ALA A 450 14.47 -0.21 -14.35
C ALA A 450 15.03 0.39 -15.64
N LEU A 451 16.14 1.11 -15.49
CA LEU A 451 16.95 1.66 -16.57
C LEU A 451 18.37 1.11 -16.49
N SER A 452 18.93 0.71 -17.63
CA SER A 452 20.29 0.23 -17.75
C SER A 452 21.03 0.89 -18.91
N ASP A 453 22.34 1.08 -18.75
CA ASP A 453 23.26 1.53 -19.82
C ASP A 453 24.05 0.34 -20.38
N ASN A 454 23.79 -0.86 -19.89
CA ASN A 454 24.47 -2.09 -20.27
C ASN A 454 23.49 -3.07 -20.91
N ALA A 455 23.78 -3.45 -22.16
CA ALA A 455 22.98 -4.37 -22.96
C ALA A 455 22.99 -5.80 -22.42
N GLU A 456 24.01 -6.17 -21.64
CA GLU A 456 24.13 -7.49 -21.02
C GLU A 456 23.52 -7.54 -19.62
N ALA A 457 23.00 -6.42 -19.09
CA ALA A 457 22.46 -6.39 -17.73
C ALA A 457 21.20 -7.26 -17.56
N GLY A 458 20.42 -7.47 -18.62
CA GLY A 458 19.15 -8.18 -18.54
C GLY A 458 18.16 -7.46 -17.62
N LEU A 459 17.64 -8.16 -16.61
CA LEU A 459 16.78 -7.59 -15.57
C LEU A 459 17.63 -6.98 -14.45
N VAL A 460 17.30 -5.75 -14.06
CA VAL A 460 18.01 -5.02 -13.01
C VAL A 460 17.17 -4.99 -11.73
N GLY A 461 17.80 -5.37 -10.61
CA GLY A 461 17.16 -5.34 -9.30
C GLY A 461 15.83 -6.12 -9.25
N PRO A 462 14.80 -5.61 -8.57
CA PRO A 462 13.49 -6.26 -8.43
C PRO A 462 12.51 -5.97 -9.59
N SER A 463 12.99 -5.36 -10.68
CA SER A 463 12.12 -4.85 -11.73
C SER A 463 11.39 -5.95 -12.51
N ALA A 464 10.15 -5.66 -12.90
CA ALA A 464 9.42 -6.45 -13.89
C ALA A 464 9.90 -6.15 -15.31
N LEU A 465 10.24 -4.88 -15.57
CA LEU A 465 10.67 -4.38 -16.87
C LEU A 465 11.96 -3.59 -16.71
N THR A 466 12.94 -3.87 -17.55
CA THR A 466 14.19 -3.09 -17.64
C THR A 466 14.36 -2.56 -19.06
N LEU A 467 14.53 -1.25 -19.22
CA LEU A 467 14.94 -0.66 -20.48
C LEU A 467 16.46 -0.48 -20.50
N ALA A 468 17.15 -1.22 -21.36
CA ALA A 468 18.56 -1.00 -21.64
C ALA A 468 18.71 -0.07 -22.84
N VAL A 469 19.40 1.05 -22.67
CA VAL A 469 19.71 2.02 -23.72
C VAL A 469 21.23 2.13 -23.84
N THR A 470 21.78 1.57 -24.90
CA THR A 470 23.24 1.54 -25.15
C THR A 470 23.60 2.17 -26.49
N ALA A 471 24.90 2.25 -26.78
CA ALA A 471 25.38 2.69 -28.09
C ALA A 471 24.97 1.73 -29.22
N ASP A 472 24.79 0.45 -28.91
CA ASP A 472 24.49 -0.61 -29.89
C ASP A 472 22.98 -0.81 -30.14
N GLY A 473 22.13 -0.23 -29.29
CA GLY A 473 20.68 -0.29 -29.47
C GLY A 473 19.88 -0.08 -28.19
N THR A 474 18.57 -0.18 -28.32
CA THR A 474 17.62 -0.15 -27.20
C THR A 474 16.88 -1.47 -27.11
N THR A 475 16.86 -2.07 -25.92
CA THR A 475 16.18 -3.34 -25.66
C THR A 475 15.32 -3.24 -24.40
N LEU A 476 14.07 -3.66 -24.49
CA LEU A 476 13.20 -3.85 -23.35
C LEU A 476 13.27 -5.30 -22.88
N TYR A 477 13.67 -5.49 -21.64
CA TYR A 477 13.63 -6.77 -20.94
C TYR A 477 12.39 -6.87 -20.08
N GLY A 478 11.79 -8.05 -20.02
CA GLY A 478 10.69 -8.36 -19.12
C GLY A 478 10.95 -9.65 -18.36
N ASP A 479 10.49 -9.70 -17.11
CA ASP A 479 10.53 -10.92 -16.31
C ASP A 479 9.45 -11.89 -16.78
N GLY A 480 9.85 -12.95 -17.48
CA GLY A 480 8.96 -13.99 -18.00
C GLY A 480 8.23 -14.80 -16.94
N ALA A 481 8.51 -14.63 -15.64
CA ALA A 481 7.69 -15.15 -14.54
C ALA A 481 6.54 -14.20 -14.16
N ARG A 482 6.51 -12.98 -14.72
CA ARG A 482 5.56 -11.90 -14.39
C ARG A 482 4.82 -11.36 -15.62
N ILE A 483 5.47 -11.32 -16.78
CA ILE A 483 4.90 -10.79 -18.02
C ILE A 483 4.98 -11.84 -19.14
N GLU A 484 3.87 -12.03 -19.85
CA GLU A 484 3.82 -12.88 -21.04
C GLU A 484 4.60 -12.26 -22.21
N ALA A 485 5.09 -13.10 -23.11
CA ALA A 485 5.82 -12.66 -24.29
C ALA A 485 5.01 -11.67 -25.15
N SER A 486 3.72 -11.95 -25.38
CA SER A 486 2.77 -11.10 -26.12
C SER A 486 2.55 -9.75 -25.44
N ALA A 487 2.48 -9.72 -24.10
CA ALA A 487 2.36 -8.50 -23.32
C ALA A 487 3.64 -7.66 -23.40
N LEU A 488 4.82 -8.29 -23.37
CA LEU A 488 6.09 -7.59 -23.56
C LEU A 488 6.22 -7.02 -24.98
N ASP A 489 5.76 -7.75 -25.99
CA ASP A 489 5.69 -7.28 -27.38
C ASP A 489 4.81 -6.03 -27.49
N LEU A 490 3.67 -6.01 -26.80
CA LEU A 490 2.78 -4.85 -26.73
C LEU A 490 3.44 -3.64 -26.07
N MET A 491 4.14 -3.83 -24.94
CA MET A 491 4.86 -2.75 -24.26
C MET A 491 5.98 -2.18 -25.13
N ALA A 492 6.73 -3.03 -25.84
CA ALA A 492 7.75 -2.58 -26.78
C ALA A 492 7.15 -1.79 -27.95
N ALA A 493 6.02 -2.24 -28.50
CA ALA A 493 5.32 -1.55 -29.58
C ALA A 493 4.78 -0.18 -29.15
N ARG A 494 4.18 -0.08 -27.95
CA ARG A 494 3.72 1.18 -27.36
C ARG A 494 4.86 2.17 -27.15
N LEU A 495 6.01 1.71 -26.62
CA LEU A 495 7.18 2.59 -26.47
C LEU A 495 7.70 3.05 -27.83
N GLY A 496 7.89 2.14 -28.80
CA GLY A 496 8.31 2.51 -30.15
C GLY A 496 7.37 3.52 -30.80
N HIS A 497 6.06 3.35 -30.64
CA HIS A 497 5.04 4.28 -31.11
C HIS A 497 5.17 5.66 -30.43
N LEU A 498 5.26 5.71 -29.10
CA LEU A 498 5.47 6.95 -28.36
C LEU A 498 6.73 7.69 -28.83
N LEU A 499 7.85 6.97 -28.98
CA LEU A 499 9.13 7.56 -29.42
C LEU A 499 9.03 8.20 -30.81
N ALA A 500 8.26 7.59 -31.73
CA ALA A 500 8.03 8.13 -33.07
C ALA A 500 7.25 9.45 -33.09
N HIS A 501 6.48 9.76 -32.03
CA HIS A 501 5.62 10.94 -31.96
C HIS A 501 6.13 12.01 -30.98
N LEU A 502 7.31 11.82 -30.35
CA LEU A 502 7.90 12.81 -29.44
C LEU A 502 8.13 14.20 -30.08
N GLY A 503 8.20 14.27 -31.42
CA GLY A 503 8.36 15.53 -32.15
C GLY A 503 7.06 16.31 -32.37
N GLU A 504 5.90 15.71 -32.09
CA GLU A 504 4.59 16.30 -32.42
C GLU A 504 4.06 17.25 -31.35
N SER A 505 4.43 17.02 -30.09
CA SER A 505 4.02 17.84 -28.96
C SER A 505 5.06 17.79 -27.85
N ASP A 506 5.21 18.89 -27.11
CA ASP A 506 5.98 18.91 -25.86
C ASP A 506 5.08 18.62 -24.65
N ASP A 507 3.76 18.58 -24.80
CA ASP A 507 2.82 18.19 -23.73
C ASP A 507 2.79 16.65 -23.58
N PRO A 508 3.23 16.10 -22.43
CA PRO A 508 3.25 14.65 -22.21
C PRO A 508 1.89 13.96 -22.29
N ALA A 509 0.78 14.69 -22.01
CA ALA A 509 -0.56 14.15 -22.08
C ALA A 509 -1.06 13.98 -23.52
N ALA A 510 -0.62 14.87 -24.42
CA ALA A 510 -1.01 14.88 -25.84
C ALA A 510 -0.30 13.81 -26.68
N LEU A 511 0.82 13.26 -26.20
CA LEU A 511 1.58 12.24 -26.93
C LEU A 511 0.78 10.92 -27.03
N PRO A 512 0.71 10.28 -28.22
CA PRO A 512 -0.03 9.04 -28.38
C PRO A 512 0.75 7.86 -27.79
N LEU A 513 0.04 7.02 -27.02
CA LEU A 513 0.62 5.85 -26.37
C LEU A 513 0.29 4.54 -27.09
N LEU A 514 -0.94 4.42 -27.61
CA LEU A 514 -1.43 3.19 -28.22
C LEU A 514 -1.18 3.22 -29.73
N PRO A 515 -0.50 2.21 -30.30
CA PRO A 515 -0.46 2.02 -31.74
C PRO A 515 -1.88 1.95 -32.33
N GLU A 516 -2.07 2.46 -33.55
CA GLU A 516 -3.39 2.56 -34.18
C GLU A 516 -4.12 1.21 -34.27
N ALA A 517 -3.40 0.12 -34.56
CA ALA A 517 -3.98 -1.22 -34.61
C ALA A 517 -4.52 -1.66 -33.24
N GLU A 518 -3.81 -1.36 -32.16
CA GLU A 518 -4.28 -1.64 -30.80
C GLU A 518 -5.50 -0.79 -30.46
N ARG A 519 -5.44 0.52 -30.75
CA ARG A 519 -6.55 1.46 -30.53
C ARG A 519 -7.83 0.99 -31.24
N LYS A 520 -7.72 0.54 -32.49
CA LYS A 520 -8.85 0.00 -33.24
C LYS A 520 -9.44 -1.24 -32.57
N THR A 521 -8.61 -2.20 -32.15
CA THR A 521 -9.09 -3.41 -31.48
C THR A 521 -9.90 -3.07 -30.22
N LEU A 522 -9.36 -2.17 -29.38
CA LEU A 522 -9.98 -1.80 -28.11
C LEU A 522 -11.29 -1.02 -28.28
N LEU A 523 -11.33 -0.09 -29.24
CA LEU A 523 -12.45 0.84 -29.39
C LEU A 523 -13.53 0.36 -30.37
N ALA A 524 -13.15 -0.39 -31.40
CA ALA A 524 -14.05 -0.84 -32.45
C ALA A 524 -14.28 -2.36 -32.41
N ASP A 525 -13.21 -3.15 -32.56
CA ASP A 525 -13.38 -4.59 -32.84
C ASP A 525 -14.00 -5.35 -31.65
N TRP A 526 -13.64 -5.02 -30.41
CA TRP A 526 -14.28 -5.60 -29.21
C TRP A 526 -15.71 -5.11 -28.95
N ASN A 527 -16.09 -3.96 -29.52
CA ASN A 527 -17.43 -3.38 -29.38
C ASN A 527 -18.35 -3.69 -30.57
N ALA A 528 -17.92 -4.56 -31.49
CA ALA A 528 -18.71 -4.97 -32.65
C ALA A 528 -19.81 -5.98 -32.26
N THR A 529 -20.73 -5.57 -31.39
CA THR A 529 -21.82 -6.39 -30.83
C THR A 529 -23.18 -6.13 -31.49
N GLU A 530 -23.22 -5.38 -32.59
CA GLU A 530 -24.45 -5.03 -33.30
C GLU A 530 -25.09 -6.27 -33.96
N VAL A 531 -26.35 -6.54 -33.62
CA VAL A 531 -27.16 -7.66 -34.13
C VAL A 531 -28.56 -7.13 -34.45
N ALA A 532 -29.13 -7.55 -35.58
CA ALA A 532 -30.50 -7.21 -35.95
C ALA A 532 -31.50 -8.01 -35.09
N TYR A 533 -32.52 -7.33 -34.57
CA TYR A 533 -33.66 -7.93 -33.87
C TYR A 533 -34.95 -7.20 -34.26
N ASP A 534 -36.11 -7.81 -33.98
CA ASP A 534 -37.41 -7.16 -34.21
C ASP A 534 -37.68 -6.16 -33.07
N ASP A 535 -37.56 -4.86 -33.36
CA ASP A 535 -37.82 -3.78 -32.41
C ASP A 535 -39.29 -3.30 -32.42
N GLY A 536 -40.13 -3.91 -33.25
CA GLY A 536 -41.57 -3.65 -33.33
C GLY A 536 -42.40 -4.59 -32.46
N GLU A 537 -41.94 -5.83 -32.23
CA GLU A 537 -42.65 -6.84 -31.46
C GLU A 537 -42.70 -6.50 -29.95
N CYS A 538 -43.91 -6.52 -29.37
CA CYS A 538 -44.10 -6.36 -27.95
C CYS A 538 -43.98 -7.69 -27.20
N VAL A 539 -43.55 -7.62 -25.93
CA VAL A 539 -43.39 -8.79 -25.04
C VAL A 539 -44.64 -9.68 -24.96
N HIS A 540 -45.83 -9.09 -24.89
CA HIS A 540 -47.07 -9.87 -24.85
C HIS A 540 -47.40 -10.52 -26.20
N GLN A 541 -46.98 -9.95 -27.34
CA GLN A 541 -47.13 -10.55 -28.66
C GLN A 541 -46.22 -11.77 -28.81
N ALA A 542 -44.97 -11.67 -28.36
CA ALA A 542 -44.06 -12.82 -28.30
C ALA A 542 -44.64 -13.95 -27.41
N PHE A 543 -45.25 -13.60 -26.27
CA PHE A 543 -45.99 -14.54 -25.43
C PHE A 543 -47.17 -15.17 -26.18
N GLU A 544 -47.98 -14.39 -26.89
CA GLU A 544 -49.10 -14.90 -27.69
C GLU A 544 -48.67 -15.83 -28.81
N HIS A 545 -47.55 -15.55 -29.48
CA HIS A 545 -46.92 -16.45 -30.43
C HIS A 545 -46.52 -17.78 -29.78
N GLN A 546 -45.95 -17.74 -28.56
CA GLN A 546 -45.65 -18.96 -27.81
C GLN A 546 -46.92 -19.72 -27.41
N VAL A 547 -47.99 -19.03 -26.99
CA VAL A 547 -49.29 -19.65 -26.68
C VAL A 547 -49.84 -20.39 -27.90
N ALA A 548 -49.72 -19.82 -29.10
CA ALA A 548 -50.16 -20.47 -30.34
C ALA A 548 -49.31 -21.71 -30.68
N ARG A 549 -48.02 -21.72 -30.31
CA ARG A 549 -47.09 -22.82 -30.56
C ARG A 549 -47.31 -24.01 -29.62
N THR A 550 -47.45 -23.76 -28.31
CA THR A 550 -47.52 -24.81 -27.28
C THR A 550 -48.67 -24.58 -26.29
N PRO A 551 -49.94 -24.52 -26.75
CA PRO A 551 -51.07 -24.09 -25.93
C PRO A 551 -51.32 -24.95 -24.68
N ALA A 552 -51.06 -26.25 -24.76
CA ALA A 552 -51.26 -27.21 -23.67
C ALA A 552 -50.04 -27.41 -22.77
N ALA A 553 -48.90 -26.76 -23.07
CA ALA A 553 -47.72 -26.84 -22.21
C ALA A 553 -47.93 -26.01 -20.94
N GLU A 554 -47.36 -26.47 -19.83
CA GLU A 554 -47.37 -25.74 -18.57
C GLU A 554 -46.59 -24.42 -18.71
N ALA A 555 -47.23 -23.30 -18.40
CA ALA A 555 -46.63 -21.97 -18.49
C ALA A 555 -46.32 -21.37 -17.11
N LEU A 556 -47.13 -21.70 -16.11
CA LEU A 556 -47.02 -21.14 -14.76
C LEU A 556 -47.42 -22.18 -13.72
N ALA A 557 -46.59 -22.36 -12.69
CA ALA A 557 -46.88 -23.20 -11.54
C ALA A 557 -46.66 -22.42 -10.23
N PHE A 558 -47.61 -22.54 -9.29
CA PHE A 558 -47.55 -21.88 -7.99
C PHE A 558 -48.29 -22.72 -6.93
N GLU A 559 -47.62 -23.02 -5.80
CA GLU A 559 -48.18 -23.74 -4.63
C GLU A 559 -49.02 -25.00 -4.94
N GLY A 560 -48.64 -25.76 -5.97
CA GLY A 560 -49.31 -27.01 -6.36
C GLY A 560 -50.43 -26.86 -7.39
N GLU A 561 -50.70 -25.63 -7.84
CA GLU A 561 -51.54 -25.33 -9.00
C GLU A 561 -50.66 -25.03 -10.21
N SER A 562 -51.15 -25.36 -11.40
CA SER A 562 -50.50 -24.97 -12.65
C SER A 562 -51.50 -24.56 -13.72
N LEU A 563 -51.04 -23.66 -14.60
CA LEU A 563 -51.78 -23.16 -15.75
C LEU A 563 -51.00 -23.45 -17.01
N THR A 564 -51.69 -23.95 -18.02
CA THR A 564 -51.16 -24.05 -19.38
C THR A 564 -51.03 -22.67 -20.02
N TYR A 565 -50.26 -22.54 -21.10
CA TYR A 565 -50.16 -21.31 -21.88
C TYR A 565 -51.53 -20.80 -22.33
N ALA A 566 -52.42 -21.69 -22.78
CA ALA A 566 -53.77 -21.32 -23.21
C ALA A 566 -54.64 -20.77 -22.05
N GLU A 567 -54.59 -21.41 -20.88
CA GLU A 567 -55.34 -20.98 -19.70
C GLU A 567 -54.83 -19.65 -19.15
N LEU A 568 -53.51 -19.50 -19.06
CA LEU A 568 -52.86 -18.26 -18.64
C LEU A 568 -53.22 -17.10 -19.60
N ASN A 569 -53.16 -17.34 -20.91
CA ASN A 569 -53.50 -16.34 -21.92
C ASN A 569 -54.98 -15.93 -21.82
N ALA A 570 -55.90 -16.89 -21.71
CA ALA A 570 -57.33 -16.60 -21.59
C ALA A 570 -57.64 -15.78 -20.33
N ALA A 571 -57.03 -16.13 -19.19
CA ALA A 571 -57.17 -15.39 -17.94
C ALA A 571 -56.63 -13.95 -18.05
N ALA A 572 -55.46 -13.77 -18.65
CA ALA A 572 -54.85 -12.46 -18.88
C ALA A 572 -55.67 -11.61 -19.86
N ASN A 573 -56.22 -12.21 -20.94
CA ASN A 573 -57.05 -11.51 -21.91
C ASN A 573 -58.35 -10.96 -21.29
N ARG A 574 -59.05 -11.76 -20.49
CA ARG A 574 -60.27 -11.31 -19.80
C ARG A 574 -59.99 -10.12 -18.88
N LEU A 575 -58.88 -10.16 -18.16
CA LEU A 575 -58.45 -9.06 -17.31
C LEU A 575 -57.99 -7.84 -18.14
N ALA A 576 -57.34 -8.05 -19.29
CA ALA A 576 -56.92 -6.98 -20.19
C ALA A 576 -58.13 -6.20 -20.74
N HIS A 577 -59.20 -6.88 -21.18
CA HIS A 577 -60.43 -6.21 -21.62
C HIS A 577 -61.08 -5.38 -20.50
N GLN A 578 -61.06 -5.88 -19.27
CA GLN A 578 -61.52 -5.13 -18.10
C GLN A 578 -60.66 -3.87 -17.85
N LEU A 579 -59.33 -4.00 -17.95
CA LEU A 579 -58.38 -2.88 -17.81
C LEU A 579 -58.57 -1.82 -18.91
N ILE A 580 -58.79 -2.24 -20.16
CA ILE A 580 -59.14 -1.34 -21.28
C ILE A 580 -60.42 -0.56 -20.95
N GLY A 581 -61.44 -1.23 -20.41
CA GLY A 581 -62.67 -0.58 -19.93
C GLY A 581 -62.47 0.45 -18.81
N LEU A 582 -61.39 0.32 -18.02
CA LEU A 582 -61.00 1.29 -17.00
C LEU A 582 -60.19 2.48 -17.55
N GLY A 583 -59.78 2.41 -18.82
CA GLY A 583 -59.05 3.46 -19.53
C GLY A 583 -57.56 3.17 -19.76
N VAL A 584 -57.10 1.93 -19.53
CA VAL A 584 -55.73 1.51 -19.85
C VAL A 584 -55.54 1.51 -21.37
N LYS A 585 -54.44 2.11 -21.82
CA LYS A 585 -54.03 2.29 -23.22
C LYS A 585 -52.51 2.55 -23.27
N PRO A 586 -51.87 2.57 -24.46
CA PRO A 586 -50.46 2.96 -24.60
C PRO A 586 -50.11 4.23 -23.82
N GLY A 587 -49.02 4.16 -23.04
CA GLY A 587 -48.53 5.23 -22.18
C GLY A 587 -49.14 5.33 -20.78
N VAL A 588 -50.16 4.51 -20.46
CA VAL A 588 -50.74 4.47 -19.09
C VAL A 588 -49.94 3.53 -18.20
N ILE A 589 -49.50 4.04 -17.04
CA ILE A 589 -48.91 3.22 -15.97
C ILE A 589 -50.00 2.61 -15.11
N VAL A 590 -49.87 1.31 -14.83
CA VAL A 590 -50.77 0.55 -13.97
C VAL A 590 -50.00 -0.01 -12.79
N GLY A 591 -50.36 0.41 -11.58
CA GLY A 591 -49.80 -0.15 -10.35
C GLY A 591 -50.19 -1.62 -10.19
N LEU A 592 -49.20 -2.48 -9.95
CA LEU A 592 -49.39 -3.91 -9.70
C LEU A 592 -49.04 -4.20 -8.25
N HIS A 593 -50.06 -4.28 -7.39
CA HIS A 593 -49.93 -4.41 -5.94
C HIS A 593 -50.50 -5.74 -5.42
N LEU A 594 -49.78 -6.81 -5.72
CA LEU A 594 -50.13 -8.19 -5.35
C LEU A 594 -48.90 -8.90 -4.78
N PRO A 595 -49.08 -9.86 -3.85
CA PRO A 595 -47.99 -10.74 -3.44
C PRO A 595 -47.62 -11.70 -4.59
N ARG A 596 -46.57 -12.49 -4.42
CA ARG A 596 -46.25 -13.57 -5.37
C ARG A 596 -47.41 -14.57 -5.42
N SER A 597 -48.02 -14.70 -6.59
CA SER A 597 -49.13 -15.62 -6.88
C SER A 597 -49.27 -15.81 -8.39
N ALA A 598 -50.11 -16.76 -8.83
CA ALA A 598 -50.47 -16.87 -10.25
C ALA A 598 -51.14 -15.59 -10.78
N GLU A 599 -51.93 -14.93 -9.93
CA GLU A 599 -52.64 -13.69 -10.23
C GLU A 599 -51.70 -12.52 -10.54
N LEU A 600 -50.51 -12.47 -9.90
CA LEU A 600 -49.49 -11.46 -10.19
C LEU A 600 -49.03 -11.53 -11.65
N VAL A 601 -48.78 -12.74 -12.15
CA VAL A 601 -48.35 -12.97 -13.55
C VAL A 601 -49.48 -12.69 -14.52
N ILE A 602 -50.70 -13.16 -14.20
CA ILE A 602 -51.92 -12.87 -14.98
C ILE A 602 -52.11 -11.36 -15.11
N ALA A 603 -51.98 -10.60 -14.01
CA ALA A 603 -52.14 -9.15 -13.99
C ALA A 603 -51.04 -8.43 -14.78
N ALA A 604 -49.78 -8.83 -14.64
CA ALA A 604 -48.69 -8.25 -15.42
C ALA A 604 -48.93 -8.45 -16.94
N LEU A 605 -49.24 -9.68 -17.37
CA LEU A 605 -49.56 -9.97 -18.77
C LEU A 605 -50.79 -9.20 -19.25
N ALA A 606 -51.84 -9.11 -18.43
CA ALA A 606 -53.05 -8.37 -18.77
C ALA A 606 -52.81 -6.87 -18.97
N ILE A 607 -51.96 -6.27 -18.14
CA ILE A 607 -51.56 -4.86 -18.27
C ILE A 607 -50.85 -4.63 -19.61
N LEU A 608 -49.86 -5.49 -19.92
CA LEU A 608 -49.14 -5.41 -21.20
C LEU A 608 -50.09 -5.57 -22.40
N LYS A 609 -51.00 -6.54 -22.35
CA LYS A 609 -52.01 -6.80 -23.39
C LYS A 609 -52.98 -5.63 -23.57
N ALA A 610 -53.39 -4.99 -22.46
CA ALA A 610 -54.18 -3.77 -22.48
C ALA A 610 -53.42 -2.55 -23.04
N GLY A 611 -52.11 -2.68 -23.27
CA GLY A 611 -51.22 -1.64 -23.78
C GLY A 611 -50.64 -0.74 -22.69
N GLY A 612 -50.88 -1.03 -21.41
CA GLY A 612 -50.29 -0.30 -20.30
C GLY A 612 -48.91 -0.83 -19.91
N ALA A 613 -48.19 -0.04 -19.12
CA ALA A 613 -46.95 -0.46 -18.47
C ALA A 613 -47.21 -0.80 -17.01
N TYR A 614 -46.78 -1.96 -16.54
CA TYR A 614 -46.96 -2.30 -15.13
C TYR A 614 -45.88 -1.65 -14.25
N LEU A 615 -46.29 -1.21 -13.07
CA LEU A 615 -45.41 -0.72 -12.00
C LEU A 615 -45.54 -1.67 -10.81
N PRO A 616 -44.57 -2.57 -10.56
CA PRO A 616 -44.65 -3.48 -9.43
C PRO A 616 -44.48 -2.74 -8.11
N MET A 617 -45.47 -2.87 -7.24
CA MET A 617 -45.49 -2.27 -5.90
C MET A 617 -45.62 -3.39 -4.88
N ASP A 618 -44.50 -3.82 -4.30
CA ASP A 618 -44.47 -4.93 -3.34
C ASP A 618 -45.31 -4.59 -2.10
N PRO A 619 -46.34 -5.40 -1.74
CA PRO A 619 -47.13 -5.21 -0.52
C PRO A 619 -46.34 -5.22 0.77
N ALA A 620 -45.12 -5.78 0.79
CA ALA A 620 -44.23 -5.74 1.95
C ALA A 620 -43.55 -4.38 2.16
N TYR A 621 -43.62 -3.46 1.18
CA TYR A 621 -43.02 -2.14 1.32
C TYR A 621 -43.82 -1.22 2.25
N PRO A 622 -43.14 -0.29 2.96
CA PRO A 622 -43.84 0.71 3.77
C PRO A 622 -44.80 1.55 2.94
N ALA A 623 -45.94 1.92 3.51
CA ALA A 623 -46.99 2.70 2.81
C ALA A 623 -46.48 4.03 2.21
N GLU A 624 -45.53 4.69 2.88
CA GLU A 624 -44.88 5.91 2.37
C GLU A 624 -44.18 5.68 1.02
N ARG A 625 -43.60 4.49 0.83
CA ARG A 625 -42.92 4.12 -0.42
C ARG A 625 -43.93 3.86 -1.54
N THR A 626 -45.06 3.23 -1.23
CA THR A 626 -46.16 3.05 -2.19
C THR A 626 -46.79 4.38 -2.56
N ALA A 627 -46.95 5.30 -1.59
CA ALA A 627 -47.49 6.63 -1.85
C ALA A 627 -46.59 7.42 -2.79
N LEU A 628 -45.27 7.36 -2.56
CA LEU A 628 -44.27 7.95 -3.44
C LEU A 628 -44.38 7.40 -4.87
N TYR A 629 -44.53 6.10 -5.02
CA TYR A 629 -44.62 5.46 -6.36
C TYR A 629 -45.88 5.89 -7.09
N LEU A 630 -47.02 5.95 -6.41
CA LEU A 630 -48.28 6.39 -7.00
C LEU A 630 -48.25 7.87 -7.39
N GLU A 631 -47.70 8.73 -6.54
CA GLU A 631 -47.54 10.16 -6.82
C GLU A 631 -46.61 10.39 -8.02
N ASP A 632 -45.46 9.73 -8.04
CA ASP A 632 -44.38 9.98 -9.02
C ASP A 632 -44.66 9.34 -10.40
N SER A 633 -45.37 8.20 -10.42
CA SER A 633 -45.69 7.49 -11.67
C SER A 633 -46.99 7.93 -12.33
N GLU A 634 -47.82 8.70 -11.63
CA GLU A 634 -49.17 9.10 -12.07
C GLU A 634 -50.03 7.88 -12.51
N ALA A 635 -49.86 6.74 -11.83
CA ALA A 635 -50.55 5.50 -12.19
C ALA A 635 -52.08 5.68 -12.17
N GLY A 636 -52.73 5.47 -13.33
CA GLY A 636 -54.17 5.71 -13.49
C GLY A 636 -55.06 4.59 -12.93
N VAL A 637 -54.49 3.40 -12.76
CA VAL A 637 -55.17 2.19 -12.25
C VAL A 637 -54.21 1.44 -11.33
N VAL A 638 -54.73 0.83 -10.26
CA VAL A 638 -53.99 -0.12 -9.42
C VAL A 638 -54.73 -1.46 -9.38
N VAL A 639 -54.05 -2.52 -9.80
CA VAL A 639 -54.52 -3.90 -9.66
C VAL A 639 -54.05 -4.45 -8.32
N THR A 640 -54.99 -4.86 -7.47
CA THR A 640 -54.72 -5.41 -6.14
C THR A 640 -55.83 -6.38 -5.71
N ASN A 641 -55.85 -6.84 -4.46
CA ASN A 641 -56.96 -7.62 -3.91
C ASN A 641 -57.69 -6.86 -2.79
N ALA A 642 -58.90 -7.28 -2.43
CA ALA A 642 -59.70 -6.62 -1.39
C ALA A 642 -58.99 -6.45 -0.04
N ALA A 643 -58.12 -7.39 0.35
CA ALA A 643 -57.41 -7.34 1.62
C ALA A 643 -56.31 -6.26 1.63
N LEU A 644 -55.62 -6.08 0.50
CA LEU A 644 -54.55 -5.10 0.34
C LEU A 644 -55.06 -3.70 -0.03
N ALA A 645 -56.20 -3.62 -0.72
CA ALA A 645 -56.80 -2.35 -1.13
C ALA A 645 -57.01 -1.37 0.04
N ALA A 646 -57.34 -1.89 1.23
CA ALA A 646 -57.56 -1.08 2.43
C ALA A 646 -56.27 -0.44 2.99
N ALA A 647 -55.10 -0.98 2.64
CA ALA A 647 -53.79 -0.49 3.09
C ALA A 647 -53.10 0.43 2.06
N LEU A 648 -53.69 0.59 0.88
CA LEU A 648 -53.18 1.51 -0.13
C LEU A 648 -53.33 2.97 0.35
N PRO A 649 -52.32 3.82 0.12
CA PRO A 649 -52.43 5.24 0.39
C PRO A 649 -53.47 5.89 -0.54
N GLU A 650 -54.05 7.00 -0.10
CA GLU A 650 -55.03 7.75 -0.88
C GLU A 650 -54.39 8.27 -2.18
N SER A 651 -55.06 8.05 -3.31
CA SER A 651 -54.60 8.45 -4.64
C SER A 651 -55.78 8.61 -5.61
N GLU A 652 -55.54 9.20 -6.78
CA GLU A 652 -56.55 9.34 -7.85
C GLU A 652 -56.70 8.05 -8.69
N ALA A 653 -55.90 7.03 -8.43
CA ALA A 653 -55.89 5.79 -9.19
C ALA A 653 -57.17 4.98 -8.96
N LYS A 654 -57.74 4.42 -10.04
CA LYS A 654 -58.86 3.49 -9.93
C LYS A 654 -58.36 2.16 -9.40
N ILE A 655 -58.97 1.65 -8.32
CA ILE A 655 -58.62 0.34 -7.76
C ILE A 655 -59.41 -0.76 -8.48
N LEU A 656 -58.70 -1.73 -9.05
CA LEU A 656 -59.26 -2.96 -9.59
C LEU A 656 -58.93 -4.12 -8.64
N ASP A 657 -59.96 -4.67 -8.00
CA ASP A 657 -59.85 -5.93 -7.26
C ASP A 657 -59.71 -7.09 -8.25
N ILE A 658 -58.61 -7.83 -8.17
CA ILE A 658 -58.25 -8.95 -9.02
C ILE A 658 -59.28 -10.09 -8.98
N ALA A 659 -60.04 -10.19 -7.87
CA ALA A 659 -61.12 -11.15 -7.67
C ALA A 659 -62.47 -10.71 -8.28
N THR A 660 -62.54 -9.50 -8.85
CA THR A 660 -63.75 -9.03 -9.55
C THR A 660 -64.11 -9.99 -10.67
N LYS A 661 -65.37 -10.44 -10.70
CA LYS A 661 -65.86 -11.34 -11.75
C LYS A 661 -65.66 -10.75 -13.13
N ARG A 662 -65.14 -11.57 -14.04
CA ARG A 662 -64.83 -11.23 -15.44
C ARG A 662 -65.19 -12.35 -16.41
N ASP A 663 -66.14 -13.20 -16.03
CA ASP A 663 -66.61 -14.32 -16.85
C ASP A 663 -67.33 -13.86 -18.12
N ASP A 664 -67.85 -12.63 -18.11
CA ASP A 664 -68.51 -11.96 -19.21
C ASP A 664 -67.55 -11.23 -20.17
N GLN A 665 -66.27 -11.08 -19.80
CA GLN A 665 -65.26 -10.49 -20.66
C GLN A 665 -64.78 -11.48 -21.74
N PRO A 666 -64.41 -11.01 -22.94
CA PRO A 666 -63.81 -11.87 -23.97
C PRO A 666 -62.48 -12.49 -23.49
N ASP A 667 -62.19 -13.72 -23.90
CA ASP A 667 -60.87 -14.36 -23.73
C ASP A 667 -59.96 -14.23 -24.96
N THR A 668 -60.39 -13.50 -25.99
CA THR A 668 -59.61 -13.21 -27.19
C THR A 668 -58.55 -12.15 -26.91
N ASN A 669 -57.37 -12.25 -27.57
CA ASN A 669 -56.30 -11.26 -27.43
C ASN A 669 -56.84 -9.86 -27.82
N PRO A 670 -56.64 -8.82 -26.99
CA PRO A 670 -57.06 -7.47 -27.31
C PRO A 670 -56.10 -6.79 -28.31
N GLU A 671 -56.64 -5.89 -29.13
CA GLU A 671 -55.85 -5.00 -30.00
C GLU A 671 -55.74 -3.61 -29.34
N SER A 672 -54.68 -3.38 -28.56
CA SER A 672 -54.50 -2.13 -27.79
C SER A 672 -53.77 -1.01 -28.55
N GLY A 673 -53.13 -1.33 -29.68
CA GLY A 673 -52.35 -0.38 -30.49
C GLY A 673 -50.97 -0.03 -29.92
N VAL A 674 -50.51 -0.76 -28.90
CA VAL A 674 -49.16 -0.66 -28.34
C VAL A 674 -48.10 -1.15 -29.33
N THR A 675 -46.92 -0.54 -29.30
CA THR A 675 -45.78 -0.82 -30.17
C THR A 675 -44.52 -1.12 -29.36
N GLY A 676 -43.47 -1.63 -30.02
CA GLY A 676 -42.17 -1.85 -29.38
C GLY A 676 -41.55 -0.61 -28.71
N ALA A 677 -41.92 0.60 -29.15
CA ALA A 677 -41.46 1.86 -28.56
C ALA A 677 -42.23 2.30 -27.30
N ASP A 678 -43.35 1.65 -26.99
CA ASP A 678 -44.13 1.94 -25.80
C ASP A 678 -43.58 1.23 -24.55
N LEU A 679 -43.90 1.75 -23.38
CA LEU A 679 -43.43 1.22 -22.10
C LEU A 679 -44.02 -0.17 -21.82
N ALA A 680 -43.16 -1.13 -21.48
CA ALA A 680 -43.56 -2.42 -20.93
C ALA A 680 -43.72 -2.36 -19.41
N TYR A 681 -42.78 -1.71 -18.73
CA TYR A 681 -42.84 -1.53 -17.28
C TYR A 681 -42.07 -0.32 -16.80
N MET A 682 -42.38 0.08 -15.57
CA MET A 682 -41.59 1.03 -14.81
C MET A 682 -41.15 0.38 -13.50
N ILE A 683 -39.87 0.45 -13.13
CA ILE A 683 -39.37 -0.05 -11.85
C ILE A 683 -38.52 1.00 -11.13
N TYR A 684 -38.63 1.07 -9.81
CA TYR A 684 -37.88 2.02 -9.00
C TYR A 684 -36.55 1.46 -8.52
N THR A 685 -35.51 2.31 -8.56
CA THR A 685 -34.20 2.00 -7.96
C THR A 685 -34.26 1.97 -6.42
N SER A 686 -33.26 1.35 -5.77
CA SER A 686 -33.24 1.13 -4.31
C SER A 686 -33.12 2.40 -3.44
N GLY A 687 -32.89 3.58 -4.04
CA GLY A 687 -32.90 4.87 -3.32
C GLY A 687 -31.68 5.15 -2.44
N SER A 688 -30.56 4.43 -2.60
CA SER A 688 -29.35 4.61 -1.77
C SER A 688 -28.69 6.00 -1.86
N THR A 689 -29.05 6.80 -2.87
CA THR A 689 -28.52 8.15 -3.11
C THR A 689 -29.59 9.25 -3.06
N GLY A 690 -30.80 8.96 -2.55
CA GLY A 690 -31.91 9.91 -2.44
C GLY A 690 -33.25 9.32 -2.85
N ARG A 691 -34.15 10.15 -3.41
CA ARG A 691 -35.49 9.71 -3.89
C ARG A 691 -35.32 8.62 -4.98
N PRO A 692 -35.96 7.44 -4.84
CA PRO A 692 -36.01 6.43 -5.89
C PRO A 692 -36.41 7.02 -7.25
N LYS A 693 -35.79 6.52 -8.32
CA LYS A 693 -36.03 6.96 -9.70
C LYS A 693 -36.78 5.89 -10.47
N GLY A 694 -37.90 6.24 -11.11
CA GLY A 694 -38.67 5.35 -11.99
C GLY A 694 -37.93 5.11 -13.30
N VAL A 695 -37.37 3.91 -13.46
CA VAL A 695 -36.72 3.47 -14.69
C VAL A 695 -37.81 2.98 -15.65
N MET A 696 -38.02 3.73 -16.73
CA MET A 696 -38.95 3.42 -17.80
C MET A 696 -38.28 2.48 -18.80
N VAL A 697 -38.90 1.32 -19.05
CA VAL A 697 -38.38 0.31 -19.97
C VAL A 697 -39.41 0.05 -21.06
N GLU A 698 -38.97 0.22 -22.31
CA GLU A 698 -39.79 -0.02 -23.50
C GLU A 698 -39.84 -1.51 -23.85
N HIS A 699 -40.87 -1.92 -24.58
CA HIS A 699 -41.00 -3.28 -25.08
C HIS A 699 -39.77 -3.75 -25.88
N ARG A 700 -39.24 -2.91 -26.78
CA ARG A 700 -38.04 -3.22 -27.58
C ARG A 700 -36.77 -3.40 -26.74
N ASN A 701 -36.67 -2.75 -25.57
CA ASN A 701 -35.54 -2.97 -24.67
C ASN A 701 -35.57 -4.39 -24.09
N VAL A 702 -36.77 -4.87 -23.75
CA VAL A 702 -36.98 -6.24 -23.26
C VAL A 702 -36.73 -7.26 -24.38
N ALA A 703 -37.21 -6.99 -25.60
CA ALA A 703 -36.95 -7.84 -26.76
C ALA A 703 -35.44 -7.97 -27.04
N ASN A 704 -34.71 -6.86 -27.08
CA ASN A 704 -33.25 -6.86 -27.23
C ASN A 704 -32.55 -7.66 -26.12
N PHE A 705 -33.03 -7.55 -24.87
CA PHE A 705 -32.48 -8.32 -23.75
C PHE A 705 -32.65 -9.83 -23.97
N PHE A 706 -33.84 -10.30 -24.35
CA PHE A 706 -34.07 -11.72 -24.59
C PHE A 706 -33.27 -12.24 -25.79
N VAL A 707 -33.19 -11.50 -26.89
CA VAL A 707 -32.34 -11.89 -28.04
C VAL A 707 -30.87 -12.04 -27.61
N GLY A 708 -30.36 -11.11 -26.79
CA GLY A 708 -28.99 -11.18 -26.28
C GLY A 708 -28.75 -12.32 -25.27
N MET A 709 -29.79 -12.78 -24.58
CA MET A 709 -29.75 -13.92 -23.65
C MET A 709 -29.87 -15.25 -24.37
N ASP A 710 -30.77 -15.37 -25.34
CA ASP A 710 -30.99 -16.58 -26.15
C ASP A 710 -29.73 -16.97 -26.95
N ASP A 711 -28.92 -15.99 -27.37
CA ASP A 711 -27.62 -16.23 -28.02
C ASP A 711 -26.54 -16.78 -27.07
N ARG A 712 -26.71 -16.60 -25.76
CA ARG A 712 -25.69 -16.94 -24.74
C ARG A 712 -26.07 -18.10 -23.82
N ILE A 713 -27.36 -18.38 -23.68
CA ILE A 713 -27.89 -19.39 -22.78
C ILE A 713 -28.42 -20.54 -23.61
N ASP A 714 -27.83 -21.72 -23.46
CA ASP A 714 -28.36 -22.92 -24.10
C ASP A 714 -29.75 -23.25 -23.54
N HIS A 715 -30.75 -23.35 -24.42
CA HIS A 715 -32.10 -23.79 -24.06
C HIS A 715 -32.30 -25.26 -24.43
N ALA A 716 -32.89 -26.05 -23.52
CA ALA A 716 -33.30 -27.41 -23.84
C ALA A 716 -34.43 -27.37 -24.89
N ALA A 717 -34.40 -28.29 -25.86
CA ALA A 717 -35.49 -28.45 -26.80
C ALA A 717 -36.72 -29.03 -26.08
N GLY A 718 -37.59 -28.17 -25.55
CA GLY A 718 -38.85 -28.57 -24.93
C GLY A 718 -39.31 -27.61 -23.82
N GLY A 719 -40.30 -26.78 -24.15
CA GLY A 719 -40.99 -25.83 -23.29
C GLY A 719 -41.60 -24.70 -24.09
#